data_AF-A0A3M1PS25-F1
#
_entry.id   AF-A0A3M1PS25-F1
#
_cell.length_a   1.000
_cell.length_b   1.000
_cell.length_c   1.000
_cell.angle_alpha   90.00
_cell.angle_beta   90.00
_cell.angle_gamma   90.00
#
_symmetry.space_group_name_H-M   'P 1'
#
loop_
_entity.id
_entity.type
_entity.pdbx_description
1 polymer ?
#
loop_
_entity_poly.entity_id
_entity_poly.type
_entity_poly.pdbx_seq_one_letter_code
_entity_poly.pdbx_strand_id
1 'polypeptide(L)'
;MEDILGAIGLQKRDLYPPREPASRPRMERRRPKVAAKPARKPGPLPSGERFTNYIYNSDGEPCIAVVREDIGPKEKKIRQFHRVGDGWLPGLGDWRDQLRPLYRLDAIQENPDAPIIIHEGEKACEAARKAGLTGVHTTTIGGAGNAHKTDFSPVSGREVFICPDADEPGERHAEQVANLAYKAGAKSVRIIRLPDIPEKGDVVEWIEAGGSPDDWRGLMGSAEVMDIPASEDEHEDDRPSLPPEVADLLARSTIPASYEVDASGTHQVQVVKESVVKGDDGAPVLDDNGQPITETLTERIPITTKPIFVEAVCRGEDGADFGFLTHWLDLDNRLHSWAIPAYRLDEVGASLIQDLRSQGAALLPRKGKDLLDFLTHSYLAVRGRRTAVTKTGWHGSVYILPREVIGEGAENFVYQPHELTLDDSVRQGGTFEDWKAGISEVSPIIQFAISASLASVLIAKTSVQSGGFHFWGQTSRGKTTLLQYAASVWGCSADPANAGEESCYVQQWNSTANAIEATAACCNDRALILDEIGASSGDFGQTIYRLMSGAGKARSTKSGGLAKRRSWRLLLLSNGEQKVSERLAEQGRGSKGGQHIRLIDIPAENIFSSAQEADAAKSFLQQHYGHAGPAFVRWVIEQGDAIRERWHAFDAETIGKAD
;
A
#
# COMPACT_ATOMS: atom_id res chain seq x y z
N MET A 1 -29.46 -21.64 -24.05
CA MET A 1 -29.98 -20.32 -23.64
C MET A 1 -31.42 -20.43 -23.17
N GLU A 2 -32.33 -20.95 -24.01
CA GLU A 2 -33.73 -21.14 -23.62
C GLU A 2 -33.89 -22.07 -22.41
N ASP A 3 -33.11 -23.15 -22.31
CA ASP A 3 -33.13 -24.04 -21.14
C ASP A 3 -32.73 -23.31 -19.84
N ILE A 4 -31.70 -22.45 -19.89
CA ILE A 4 -31.24 -21.69 -18.72
C ILE A 4 -32.29 -20.64 -18.32
N LEU A 5 -32.80 -19.87 -19.29
CA LEU A 5 -33.81 -18.84 -19.03
C LEU A 5 -35.10 -19.46 -18.47
N GLY A 6 -35.57 -20.55 -19.08
CA GLY A 6 -36.74 -21.30 -18.61
C GLY A 6 -36.55 -21.83 -17.18
N ALA A 7 -35.36 -22.35 -16.87
CA ALA A 7 -35.04 -22.85 -15.53
C ALA A 7 -35.04 -21.76 -14.44
N ILE A 8 -34.74 -20.50 -14.79
CA ILE A 8 -34.77 -19.35 -13.86
C ILE A 8 -36.06 -18.53 -13.94
N GLY A 9 -37.09 -19.04 -14.64
CA GLY A 9 -38.39 -18.38 -14.75
C GLY A 9 -38.39 -17.13 -15.63
N LEU A 10 -37.43 -17.00 -16.54
CA LEU A 10 -37.34 -15.89 -17.50
C LEU A 10 -37.60 -16.37 -18.93
N GLN A 11 -38.04 -15.45 -19.77
CA GLN A 11 -38.11 -15.60 -21.22
C GLN A 11 -37.21 -14.56 -21.88
N LYS A 12 -36.83 -14.81 -23.14
CA LYS A 12 -35.96 -13.92 -23.92
C LYS A 12 -36.45 -12.46 -23.94
N ARG A 13 -37.78 -12.26 -24.00
CA ARG A 13 -38.43 -10.93 -23.97
C ARG A 13 -38.26 -10.16 -22.66
N ASP A 14 -38.08 -10.86 -21.54
CA ASP A 14 -37.96 -10.22 -20.22
C ASP A 14 -36.61 -9.50 -20.07
N LEU A 15 -35.61 -9.92 -20.85
CA LEU A 15 -34.31 -9.25 -20.95
C LEU A 15 -34.35 -8.01 -21.85
N TYR A 16 -35.35 -7.89 -22.73
CA TYR A 16 -35.39 -6.89 -23.80
C TYR A 16 -36.78 -6.25 -23.99
N PRO A 17 -37.28 -5.44 -23.03
CA PRO A 17 -38.57 -4.77 -23.15
C PRO A 17 -38.55 -3.61 -24.18
N PRO A 18 -39.67 -3.32 -24.87
CA PRO A 18 -39.78 -2.21 -25.83
C PRO A 18 -39.63 -0.82 -25.16
N ARG A 19 -39.09 0.18 -25.89
CA ARG A 19 -38.71 1.51 -25.37
C ARG A 19 -39.86 2.54 -25.41
N GLU A 20 -40.04 3.35 -24.35
CA GLU A 20 -40.95 4.52 -24.31
C GLU A 20 -40.21 5.87 -24.05
N PRO A 21 -40.74 7.05 -24.48
CA PRO A 21 -40.07 8.35 -24.39
C PRO A 21 -40.36 9.14 -23.10
N ALA A 22 -39.37 9.86 -22.55
CA ALA A 22 -39.42 10.50 -21.22
C ALA A 22 -39.49 12.06 -21.23
N SER A 23 -40.27 12.65 -20.31
CA SER A 23 -40.36 14.10 -20.01
C SER A 23 -39.97 14.42 -18.54
N ARG A 24 -39.49 15.64 -18.25
CA ARG A 24 -38.96 16.05 -16.91
C ARG A 24 -39.49 17.41 -16.42
N PRO A 25 -39.76 17.57 -15.11
CA PRO A 25 -39.65 18.87 -14.43
C PRO A 25 -38.76 18.85 -13.16
N ARG A 26 -38.32 20.05 -12.72
CA ARG A 26 -37.24 20.31 -11.74
C ARG A 26 -37.76 21.16 -10.56
N MET A 27 -37.38 20.85 -9.31
CA MET A 27 -37.37 21.84 -8.19
C MET A 27 -36.51 21.41 -6.98
N GLU A 28 -35.95 22.42 -6.28
CA GLU A 28 -34.92 22.38 -5.24
C GLU A 28 -35.44 22.28 -3.78
N ARG A 29 -34.60 21.79 -2.83
CA ARG A 29 -34.74 22.03 -1.37
C ARG A 29 -33.42 21.97 -0.56
N ARG A 30 -33.36 22.79 0.52
CA ARG A 30 -32.29 23.02 1.53
C ARG A 30 -32.19 21.93 2.63
N ARG A 31 -31.09 21.91 3.44
CA ARG A 31 -30.85 21.02 4.62
C ARG A 31 -30.14 21.72 5.82
N PRO A 32 -30.28 21.22 7.08
CA PRO A 32 -29.44 21.59 8.25
C PRO A 32 -28.44 20.48 8.73
N LYS A 33 -27.53 20.80 9.69
CA LYS A 33 -26.31 20.04 10.15
C LYS A 33 -26.33 19.61 11.65
N VAL A 34 -25.48 18.64 12.07
CA VAL A 34 -25.22 18.18 13.48
C VAL A 34 -23.70 17.89 13.74
N ALA A 35 -23.21 17.96 15.01
CA ALA A 35 -21.79 18.14 15.47
C ALA A 35 -21.12 16.98 16.30
N ALA A 36 -19.81 17.10 16.64
CA ALA A 36 -18.89 16.07 17.21
C ALA A 36 -18.32 16.34 18.65
N LYS A 37 -17.64 15.35 19.30
CA LYS A 37 -17.14 15.31 20.71
C LYS A 37 -15.73 15.95 20.98
N PRO A 38 -15.36 16.31 22.24
CA PRO A 38 -14.17 17.15 22.55
C PRO A 38 -12.84 16.40 22.85
N ALA A 39 -11.71 17.11 22.67
CA ALA A 39 -10.32 16.62 22.79
C ALA A 39 -9.69 16.72 24.22
N ARG A 40 -8.69 15.88 24.53
CA ARG A 40 -7.90 15.90 25.79
C ARG A 40 -6.87 17.04 25.81
N LYS A 41 -6.56 17.59 26.99
CA LYS A 41 -5.61 18.72 27.18
C LYS A 41 -4.22 18.25 27.68
N PRO A 42 -3.11 18.83 27.18
CA PRO A 42 -1.75 18.56 27.68
C PRO A 42 -1.57 18.97 29.16
N GLY A 43 -0.73 18.23 29.90
CA GLY A 43 -0.45 18.50 31.33
C GLY A 43 0.97 18.11 31.76
N PRO A 44 1.37 18.32 33.03
CA PRO A 44 2.71 17.98 33.51
C PRO A 44 2.94 16.45 33.55
N LEU A 45 4.19 16.01 33.49
CA LEU A 45 4.54 14.62 33.76
C LEU A 45 4.24 14.25 35.23
N PRO A 46 3.94 12.97 35.53
CA PRO A 46 3.89 12.48 36.89
C PRO A 46 5.20 12.78 37.64
N SER A 47 5.08 13.17 38.91
CA SER A 47 6.20 13.57 39.77
C SER A 47 5.99 13.05 41.20
N GLY A 48 7.09 12.80 41.92
CA GLY A 48 7.10 12.31 43.30
C GLY A 48 8.23 11.28 43.51
N GLU A 49 8.48 10.87 44.76
CA GLU A 49 9.62 9.99 45.11
C GLU A 49 9.62 8.64 44.40
N ARG A 50 8.44 8.16 43.98
CA ARG A 50 8.28 6.90 43.24
C ARG A 50 8.40 7.03 41.72
N PHE A 51 8.57 8.25 41.19
CA PHE A 51 8.59 8.52 39.75
C PHE A 51 9.97 8.98 39.29
N THR A 52 10.48 8.35 38.23
CA THR A 52 11.67 8.80 37.51
C THR A 52 11.28 9.11 36.07
N ASN A 53 11.60 10.32 35.60
CA ASN A 53 11.27 10.79 34.26
C ASN A 53 12.55 10.87 33.41
N TYR A 54 12.65 10.03 32.39
CA TYR A 54 13.73 10.05 31.41
C TYR A 54 13.27 10.83 30.19
N ILE A 55 13.97 11.93 29.88
CA ILE A 55 13.60 12.84 28.79
C ILE A 55 14.49 12.55 27.58
N TYR A 56 13.85 12.41 26.43
CA TYR A 56 14.49 12.24 25.14
C TYR A 56 14.38 13.56 24.37
N ASN A 57 15.52 13.99 23.82
CA ASN A 57 15.63 15.24 23.07
C ASN A 57 15.82 14.95 21.58
N SER A 58 15.22 15.78 20.73
CA SER A 58 15.42 15.81 19.29
C SER A 58 15.64 17.26 18.90
N ASP A 59 16.71 17.54 18.15
CA ASP A 59 17.13 18.91 17.79
C ASP A 59 17.28 19.86 19.00
N GLY A 60 17.75 19.31 20.14
CA GLY A 60 17.96 20.05 21.38
C GLY A 60 16.69 20.27 22.23
N GLU A 61 15.53 19.84 21.77
CA GLU A 61 14.25 20.05 22.45
C GLU A 61 13.63 18.75 23.01
N PRO A 62 13.01 18.79 24.21
CA PRO A 62 12.31 17.64 24.77
C PRO A 62 11.14 17.17 23.90
N CYS A 63 11.19 15.93 23.42
CA CYS A 63 10.18 15.39 22.51
C CYS A 63 9.40 14.21 23.07
N ILE A 64 10.07 13.29 23.78
CA ILE A 64 9.48 12.10 24.39
C ILE A 64 9.93 12.02 25.85
N ALA A 65 9.04 11.53 26.72
CA ALA A 65 9.37 11.18 28.09
C ALA A 65 8.99 9.73 28.39
N VAL A 66 9.92 9.00 28.99
CA VAL A 66 9.68 7.67 29.57
C VAL A 66 9.60 7.83 31.08
N VAL A 67 8.42 7.58 31.62
CA VAL A 67 8.10 7.72 33.05
C VAL A 67 8.10 6.33 33.67
N ARG A 68 9.05 6.09 34.56
CA ARG A 68 9.11 4.90 35.43
C ARG A 68 8.47 5.22 36.76
N GLU A 69 7.48 4.42 37.16
CA GLU A 69 6.86 4.43 38.48
C GLU A 69 7.23 3.14 39.22
N ASP A 70 7.99 3.25 40.31
CA ASP A 70 8.30 2.11 41.17
C ASP A 70 7.10 1.88 42.12
N ILE A 71 6.41 0.75 41.93
CA ILE A 71 5.17 0.41 42.65
C ILE A 71 5.36 -0.69 43.71
N GLY A 72 6.57 -1.25 43.81
CA GLY A 72 6.97 -2.22 44.82
C GLY A 72 8.48 -2.56 44.72
N PRO A 73 9.03 -3.41 45.62
CA PRO A 73 10.48 -3.68 45.70
C PRO A 73 11.12 -4.22 44.40
N LYS A 74 10.34 -4.88 43.55
CA LYS A 74 10.76 -5.35 42.21
C LYS A 74 9.70 -5.10 41.12
N GLU A 75 8.69 -4.27 41.40
CA GLU A 75 7.60 -3.98 40.46
C GLU A 75 7.66 -2.54 39.96
N LYS A 76 7.60 -2.38 38.64
CA LYS A 76 7.68 -1.08 37.95
C LYS A 76 6.58 -0.95 36.90
N LYS A 77 6.06 0.26 36.72
CA LYS A 77 5.23 0.65 35.57
C LYS A 77 5.98 1.67 34.72
N ILE A 78 6.10 1.39 33.43
CA ILE A 78 6.74 2.28 32.47
C ILE A 78 5.65 2.85 31.56
N ARG A 79 5.61 4.17 31.40
CA ARG A 79 4.66 4.88 30.53
C ARG A 79 5.39 5.88 29.67
N GLN A 80 4.97 6.01 28.42
CA GLN A 80 5.51 6.97 27.47
C GLN A 80 4.59 8.18 27.35
N PHE A 81 5.18 9.35 27.13
CA PHE A 81 4.50 10.62 26.87
C PHE A 81 5.21 11.35 25.74
N HIS A 82 4.47 12.12 24.96
CA HIS A 82 5.02 13.00 23.92
C HIS A 82 4.72 14.45 24.26
N ARG A 83 5.62 15.33 23.84
CA ARG A 83 5.51 16.77 24.07
C ARG A 83 4.46 17.38 23.14
N VAL A 84 3.57 18.21 23.69
CA VAL A 84 2.61 19.03 22.95
C VAL A 84 2.58 20.43 23.58
N GLY A 85 3.19 21.39 22.89
CA GLY A 85 3.48 22.71 23.46
C GLY A 85 4.32 22.58 24.74
N ASP A 86 3.92 23.26 25.80
CA ASP A 86 4.62 23.22 27.09
C ASP A 86 4.22 22.03 27.97
N GLY A 87 3.27 21.20 27.52
CA GLY A 87 2.74 20.06 28.27
C GLY A 87 3.03 18.71 27.61
N TRP A 88 2.57 17.66 28.27
CA TRP A 88 2.75 16.28 27.87
C TRP A 88 1.40 15.60 27.70
N LEU A 89 1.32 14.73 26.69
CA LEU A 89 0.18 13.83 26.48
C LEU A 89 0.63 12.37 26.55
N PRO A 90 -0.20 11.47 27.13
CA PRO A 90 0.12 10.04 27.18
C PRO A 90 0.30 9.42 25.80
N GLY A 91 1.23 8.48 25.69
CA GLY A 91 1.62 7.80 24.46
C GLY A 91 2.64 8.59 23.65
N LEU A 92 2.98 8.06 22.49
CA LEU A 92 4.05 8.59 21.63
C LEU A 92 3.60 9.63 20.60
N GLY A 93 2.29 9.87 20.43
CA GLY A 93 1.79 10.82 19.42
C GLY A 93 2.32 10.46 18.03
N ASP A 94 2.80 11.46 17.30
CA ASP A 94 3.37 11.31 15.94
C ASP A 94 4.69 10.50 15.94
N TRP A 95 5.35 10.31 17.10
CA TRP A 95 6.54 9.45 17.25
C TRP A 95 6.22 7.95 17.20
N ARG A 96 4.96 7.58 16.98
CA ARG A 96 4.60 6.20 16.64
C ARG A 96 5.06 5.82 15.24
N ASP A 97 5.03 6.79 14.33
CA ASP A 97 5.25 6.58 12.90
C ASP A 97 6.60 7.17 12.43
N GLN A 98 7.47 7.56 13.39
CA GLN A 98 8.79 8.12 13.14
C GLN A 98 9.86 7.35 13.93
N LEU A 99 11.11 7.39 13.45
CA LEU A 99 12.26 6.92 14.22
C LEU A 99 12.46 7.82 15.44
N ARG A 100 12.77 7.20 16.57
CA ARG A 100 12.86 7.88 17.87
C ARG A 100 14.32 8.15 18.19
N PRO A 101 14.65 9.28 18.85
CA PRO A 101 16.02 9.56 19.23
C PRO A 101 16.53 8.55 20.27
N LEU A 102 17.86 8.36 20.28
CA LEU A 102 18.55 7.68 21.37
C LEU A 102 18.41 8.48 22.69
N TYR A 103 18.37 7.78 23.83
CA TYR A 103 18.38 8.46 25.13
C TYR A 103 19.69 9.25 25.29
N ARG A 104 19.64 10.48 25.78
CA ARG A 104 20.83 11.35 25.90
C ARG A 104 21.55 11.62 24.55
N LEU A 105 20.77 11.79 23.48
CA LEU A 105 21.29 12.17 22.16
C LEU A 105 22.14 13.46 22.20
N ASP A 106 21.74 14.43 23.02
CA ASP A 106 22.50 15.64 23.33
C ASP A 106 23.93 15.32 23.80
N ALA A 107 24.08 14.43 24.79
CA ALA A 107 25.40 14.03 25.28
C ALA A 107 26.24 13.29 24.22
N ILE A 108 25.59 12.53 23.31
CA ILE A 108 26.28 11.88 22.19
C ILE A 108 26.85 12.92 21.22
N GLN A 109 26.09 13.99 20.95
CA GLN A 109 26.47 15.08 20.06
C GLN A 109 27.56 15.97 20.69
N GLU A 110 27.47 16.24 21.99
CA GLU A 110 28.45 17.06 22.74
C GLU A 110 29.82 16.37 22.89
N ASN A 111 29.89 15.04 22.75
CA ASN A 111 31.10 14.25 22.95
C ASN A 111 31.47 13.43 21.69
N PRO A 112 31.82 14.08 20.57
CA PRO A 112 31.96 13.46 19.24
C PRO A 112 33.12 12.46 19.09
N ASP A 113 34.02 12.39 20.07
CA ASP A 113 35.15 11.43 20.10
C ASP A 113 34.97 10.30 21.14
N ALA A 114 34.02 10.44 22.08
CA ALA A 114 33.83 9.44 23.14
C ALA A 114 33.10 8.20 22.62
N PRO A 115 33.45 6.97 23.06
CA PRO A 115 32.73 5.76 22.67
C PRO A 115 31.27 5.79 23.15
N ILE A 116 30.35 5.22 22.37
CA ILE A 116 28.92 5.15 22.72
C ILE A 116 28.65 3.81 23.39
N ILE A 117 28.01 3.82 24.55
CA ILE A 117 27.65 2.62 25.30
C ILE A 117 26.12 2.47 25.31
N ILE A 118 25.60 1.40 24.71
CA ILE A 118 24.16 1.12 24.66
C ILE A 118 23.80 0.08 25.71
N HIS A 119 22.92 0.45 26.63
CA HIS A 119 22.32 -0.43 27.64
C HIS A 119 20.88 -0.81 27.27
N GLU A 120 20.30 -1.83 27.90
CA GLU A 120 18.89 -2.21 27.74
C GLU A 120 17.88 -1.13 28.16
N GLY A 121 18.23 -0.25 29.11
CA GLY A 121 17.28 0.73 29.64
C GLY A 121 17.91 1.96 30.31
N GLU A 122 17.06 2.98 30.56
CA GLU A 122 17.51 4.31 31.00
C GLU A 122 18.08 4.30 32.43
N LYS A 123 17.60 3.40 33.30
CA LYS A 123 18.14 3.24 34.67
C LYS A 123 19.62 2.82 34.64
N ALA A 124 19.96 1.83 33.80
CA ALA A 124 21.33 1.37 33.61
C ALA A 124 22.24 2.49 33.08
N CYS A 125 21.72 3.28 32.11
CA CYS A 125 22.42 4.45 31.58
C CYS A 125 22.77 5.47 32.68
N GLU A 126 21.80 5.80 33.54
CA GLU A 126 22.01 6.76 34.64
C GLU A 126 22.95 6.21 35.72
N ALA A 127 22.88 4.92 36.04
CA ALA A 127 23.77 4.30 37.02
C ALA A 127 25.23 4.31 36.54
N ALA A 128 25.47 3.85 35.29
CA ALA A 128 26.79 3.86 34.68
C ALA A 128 27.38 5.28 34.58
N ARG A 129 26.55 6.26 34.19
CA ARG A 129 26.94 7.68 34.15
C ARG A 129 27.33 8.22 35.53
N LYS A 130 26.53 7.92 36.58
CA LYS A 130 26.80 8.38 37.95
C LYS A 130 28.04 7.72 38.56
N ALA A 131 28.30 6.47 38.20
CA ALA A 131 29.50 5.74 38.60
C ALA A 131 30.77 6.20 37.85
N GLY A 132 30.65 7.08 36.85
CA GLY A 132 31.79 7.60 36.09
C GLY A 132 32.41 6.57 35.16
N LEU A 133 31.61 5.61 34.67
CA LEU A 133 32.07 4.64 33.69
C LEU A 133 32.40 5.34 32.36
N THR A 134 33.39 4.80 31.64
CA THR A 134 33.91 5.45 30.42
C THR A 134 32.93 5.29 29.26
N GLY A 135 32.62 6.40 28.58
CA GLY A 135 31.77 6.46 27.38
C GLY A 135 30.47 7.23 27.58
N VAL A 136 29.75 7.47 26.48
CA VAL A 136 28.42 8.10 26.52
C VAL A 136 27.36 7.01 26.62
N HIS A 137 26.80 6.84 27.82
CA HIS A 137 25.77 5.85 28.10
C HIS A 137 24.38 6.27 27.61
N THR A 138 23.79 5.45 26.75
CA THR A 138 22.51 5.65 26.06
C THR A 138 21.70 4.35 25.99
N THR A 139 20.44 4.44 25.56
CA THR A 139 19.56 3.29 25.31
C THR A 139 18.52 3.62 24.23
N THR A 140 17.84 2.59 23.75
CA THR A 140 16.69 2.67 22.84
C THR A 140 15.38 2.78 23.63
N ILE A 141 14.34 3.31 23.00
CA ILE A 141 13.03 3.46 23.65
C ILE A 141 12.11 2.26 23.39
N GLY A 142 11.65 1.63 24.48
CA GLY A 142 10.65 0.56 24.41
C GLY A 142 11.19 -0.87 24.55
N GLY A 143 12.44 -1.03 25.03
CA GLY A 143 13.05 -2.30 25.43
C GLY A 143 13.37 -3.26 24.29
N ALA A 144 13.75 -4.49 24.67
CA ALA A 144 14.38 -5.51 23.83
C ALA A 144 13.82 -5.68 22.40
N GLY A 145 12.49 -5.60 22.23
CA GLY A 145 11.82 -5.85 20.94
C GLY A 145 11.55 -4.62 20.05
N ASN A 146 11.93 -3.40 20.46
CA ASN A 146 11.60 -2.17 19.73
C ASN A 146 12.83 -1.39 19.23
N ALA A 147 14.04 -1.96 19.32
CA ALA A 147 15.29 -1.28 18.94
C ALA A 147 15.24 -0.70 17.52
N HIS A 148 14.67 -1.43 16.55
CA HIS A 148 14.51 -1.00 15.15
C HIS A 148 13.69 0.29 14.94
N LYS A 149 12.96 0.78 15.96
CA LYS A 149 12.22 2.05 15.93
C LYS A 149 13.06 3.24 16.37
N THR A 150 14.34 3.04 16.64
CA THR A 150 15.29 4.06 17.09
C THR A 150 16.16 4.51 15.92
N ASP A 151 16.45 5.81 15.85
CA ASP A 151 17.43 6.36 14.91
C ASP A 151 18.85 6.08 15.41
N PHE A 152 19.54 5.16 14.73
CA PHE A 152 20.94 4.82 14.99
C PHE A 152 21.93 5.69 14.22
N SER A 153 21.50 6.63 13.37
CA SER A 153 22.43 7.51 12.63
C SER A 153 23.49 8.23 13.48
N PRO A 154 23.25 8.59 14.76
CA PRO A 154 24.27 9.23 15.61
C PRO A 154 25.49 8.36 15.92
N VAL A 155 25.44 7.04 15.67
CA VAL A 155 26.55 6.10 15.95
C VAL A 155 27.53 5.95 14.77
N SER A 156 27.21 6.55 13.62
CA SER A 156 28.01 6.43 12.40
C SER A 156 29.43 6.96 12.58
N GLY A 157 30.44 6.15 12.23
CA GLY A 157 31.86 6.44 12.40
C GLY A 157 32.38 6.32 13.83
N ARG A 158 31.56 5.88 14.79
CA ARG A 158 31.87 5.86 16.24
C ARG A 158 32.19 4.45 16.71
N GLU A 159 32.96 4.33 17.79
CA GLU A 159 33.12 3.07 18.50
C GLU A 159 31.89 2.84 19.38
N VAL A 160 31.20 1.72 19.17
CA VAL A 160 29.97 1.35 19.87
C VAL A 160 30.22 0.12 20.73
N PHE A 161 29.84 0.21 22.00
CA PHE A 161 29.82 -0.91 22.93
C PHE A 161 28.39 -1.17 23.38
N ILE A 162 28.05 -2.43 23.57
CA ILE A 162 26.72 -2.86 24.02
C ILE A 162 26.89 -3.64 25.31
N CYS A 163 26.14 -3.27 26.34
CA CYS A 163 26.15 -3.94 27.64
C CYS A 163 24.75 -4.53 27.88
N PRO A 164 24.53 -5.81 27.57
CA PRO A 164 23.25 -6.48 27.80
C PRO A 164 23.05 -6.82 29.28
N ASP A 165 21.79 -7.02 29.64
CA ASP A 165 21.42 -7.73 30.86
C ASP A 165 21.90 -9.20 30.74
N ALA A 166 22.30 -9.83 31.86
CA ALA A 166 22.82 -11.20 31.89
C ALA A 166 21.70 -12.25 31.82
N ASP A 167 20.93 -12.22 30.73
CA ASP A 167 19.93 -13.21 30.38
C ASP A 167 19.74 -13.37 28.85
N GLU A 168 18.97 -14.39 28.45
CA GLU A 168 18.73 -14.71 27.03
C GLU A 168 17.97 -13.59 26.26
N PRO A 169 16.95 -12.91 26.84
CA PRO A 169 16.42 -11.67 26.25
C PRO A 169 17.47 -10.58 26.03
N GLY A 170 18.35 -10.34 27.00
CA GLY A 170 19.43 -9.36 26.96
C GLY A 170 20.41 -9.61 25.82
N GLU A 171 20.85 -10.86 25.65
CA GLU A 171 21.72 -11.25 24.54
C GLU A 171 21.06 -11.04 23.17
N ARG A 172 19.77 -11.39 23.02
CA ARG A 172 19.02 -11.13 21.78
C ARG A 172 18.86 -9.63 21.49
N HIS A 173 18.65 -8.82 22.51
CA HIS A 173 18.62 -7.38 22.35
C HIS A 173 19.98 -6.84 21.90
N ALA A 174 21.07 -7.31 22.52
CA ALA A 174 22.42 -6.91 22.13
C ALA A 174 22.75 -7.27 20.69
N GLU A 175 22.38 -8.46 20.21
CA GLU A 175 22.53 -8.84 18.80
C GLU A 175 21.73 -7.92 17.87
N GLN A 176 20.49 -7.59 18.22
CA GLN A 176 19.66 -6.69 17.42
C GLN A 176 20.27 -5.27 17.35
N VAL A 177 20.69 -4.73 18.50
CA VAL A 177 21.32 -3.42 18.60
C VAL A 177 22.66 -3.41 17.87
N ALA A 178 23.45 -4.48 17.96
CA ALA A 178 24.74 -4.60 17.27
C ALA A 178 24.58 -4.52 15.76
N ASN A 179 23.62 -5.28 15.22
CA ASN A 179 23.30 -5.26 13.80
C ASN A 179 22.82 -3.88 13.34
N LEU A 180 21.97 -3.21 14.12
CA LEU A 180 21.47 -1.87 13.79
C LEU A 180 22.58 -0.81 13.85
N ALA A 181 23.46 -0.87 14.85
CA ALA A 181 24.60 0.03 14.99
C ALA A 181 25.63 -0.16 13.87
N TYR A 182 25.93 -1.41 13.51
CA TYR A 182 26.80 -1.74 12.37
C TYR A 182 26.21 -1.22 11.06
N LYS A 183 24.94 -1.49 10.78
CA LYS A 183 24.23 -1.00 9.58
C LYS A 183 24.17 0.53 9.51
N ALA A 184 24.15 1.22 10.65
CA ALA A 184 24.24 2.67 10.73
C ALA A 184 25.66 3.23 10.49
N GLY A 185 26.65 2.35 10.30
CA GLY A 185 28.02 2.70 9.96
C GLY A 185 28.93 2.90 11.18
N ALA A 186 28.67 2.26 12.32
CA ALA A 186 29.60 2.27 13.45
C ALA A 186 31.01 1.81 13.02
N LYS A 187 32.05 2.47 13.52
CA LYS A 187 33.45 2.12 13.25
C LYS A 187 33.81 0.74 13.79
N SER A 188 33.25 0.39 14.94
CA SER A 188 33.35 -0.95 15.54
C SER A 188 32.19 -1.18 16.49
N VAL A 189 31.71 -2.42 16.57
CA VAL A 189 30.70 -2.84 17.55
C VAL A 189 31.30 -3.93 18.43
N ARG A 190 31.21 -3.76 19.75
CA ARG A 190 31.73 -4.70 20.76
C ARG A 190 30.68 -4.97 21.82
N ILE A 191 30.66 -6.18 22.38
CA ILE A 191 29.74 -6.55 23.47
C ILE A 191 30.54 -6.66 24.77
N ILE A 192 30.10 -5.92 25.79
CA ILE A 192 30.66 -5.96 27.15
C ILE A 192 29.80 -6.90 27.98
N ARG A 193 30.31 -8.11 28.22
CA ARG A 193 29.69 -9.07 29.15
C ARG A 193 30.28 -8.87 30.54
N LEU A 194 29.41 -8.57 31.51
CA LEU A 194 29.80 -8.28 32.88
C LEU A 194 30.12 -9.58 33.63
N PRO A 195 31.30 -9.71 34.28
CA PRO A 195 31.65 -10.89 35.06
C PRO A 195 30.97 -10.88 36.43
N ASP A 196 30.81 -12.07 37.02
CA ASP A 196 30.44 -12.28 38.43
C ASP A 196 29.14 -11.58 38.89
N ILE A 197 28.17 -11.40 37.98
CA ILE A 197 26.84 -10.89 38.30
C ILE A 197 25.79 -12.01 38.41
N PRO A 198 24.73 -11.82 39.22
CA PRO A 198 23.61 -12.75 39.30
C PRO A 198 22.93 -12.95 37.93
N GLU A 199 22.22 -14.08 37.76
CA GLU A 199 21.34 -14.32 36.60
C GLU A 199 20.32 -13.17 36.49
N LYS A 200 20.18 -12.58 35.30
CA LYS A 200 19.37 -11.37 35.02
C LYS A 200 19.90 -10.08 35.68
N GLY A 201 21.15 -10.06 36.11
CA GLY A 201 21.81 -8.83 36.57
C GLY A 201 22.14 -7.90 35.40
N ASP A 202 22.15 -6.60 35.66
CA ASP A 202 22.54 -5.55 34.73
C ASP A 202 23.76 -4.77 35.27
N VAL A 203 24.14 -3.68 34.59
CA VAL A 203 25.27 -2.83 35.02
C VAL A 203 25.08 -2.21 36.42
N VAL A 204 23.84 -2.03 36.87
CA VAL A 204 23.51 -1.55 38.22
C VAL A 204 23.96 -2.57 39.25
N GLU A 205 23.59 -3.85 39.09
CA GLU A 205 24.02 -4.91 40.02
C GLU A 205 25.54 -5.10 39.99
N TRP A 206 26.19 -4.95 38.82
CA TRP A 206 27.65 -5.01 38.73
C TRP A 206 28.35 -3.88 39.50
N ILE A 207 27.83 -2.64 39.42
CA ILE A 207 28.34 -1.51 40.20
C ILE A 207 28.11 -1.74 41.70
N GLU A 208 26.94 -2.25 42.10
CA GLU A 208 26.62 -2.55 43.50
C GLU A 208 27.52 -3.67 44.08
N ALA A 209 27.95 -4.61 43.23
CA ALA A 209 28.92 -5.65 43.59
C ALA A 209 30.37 -5.16 43.70
N GLY A 210 30.64 -3.88 43.43
CA GLY A 210 31.94 -3.24 43.58
C GLY A 210 32.72 -3.00 42.27
N GLY A 211 32.08 -3.13 41.11
CA GLY A 211 32.70 -2.82 39.81
C GLY A 211 33.19 -1.38 39.72
N SER A 212 34.47 -1.18 39.41
CA SER A 212 35.10 0.14 39.35
C SER A 212 35.25 0.68 37.92
N PRO A 213 35.46 2.00 37.74
CA PRO A 213 35.79 2.57 36.42
C PRO A 213 37.06 2.00 35.78
N ASP A 214 38.01 1.50 36.58
CA ASP A 214 39.21 0.82 36.09
C ASP A 214 38.85 -0.57 35.52
N ASP A 215 38.00 -1.33 36.23
CA ASP A 215 37.51 -2.63 35.76
C ASP A 215 36.71 -2.48 34.46
N TRP A 216 35.86 -1.45 34.38
CA TRP A 216 35.09 -1.14 33.18
C TRP A 216 35.99 -0.84 31.97
N ARG A 217 37.06 -0.07 32.15
CA ARG A 217 38.06 0.17 31.08
C ARG A 217 38.76 -1.12 30.67
N GLY A 218 39.05 -2.01 31.63
CA GLY A 218 39.55 -3.35 31.37
C GLY A 218 38.61 -4.16 30.48
N LEU A 219 37.32 -4.19 30.84
CA LEU A 219 36.27 -4.89 30.08
C LEU A 219 36.08 -4.33 28.67
N MET A 220 36.13 -3.00 28.49
CA MET A 220 36.10 -2.39 27.15
C MET A 220 37.31 -2.78 26.29
N GLY A 221 38.49 -2.92 26.92
CA GLY A 221 39.73 -3.32 26.25
C GLY A 221 39.75 -4.80 25.85
N SER A 222 39.12 -5.67 26.66
CA SER A 222 39.03 -7.11 26.39
C SER A 222 37.77 -7.53 25.61
N ALA A 223 36.81 -6.62 25.41
CA ALA A 223 35.62 -6.89 24.63
C ALA A 223 36.01 -7.18 23.17
N GLU A 224 35.70 -8.40 22.73
CA GLU A 224 35.96 -8.82 21.35
C GLU A 224 35.12 -7.99 20.38
N VAL A 225 35.75 -7.61 19.26
CA VAL A 225 35.02 -7.04 18.13
C VAL A 225 34.06 -8.11 17.66
N MET A 226 32.78 -7.76 17.58
CA MET A 226 31.80 -8.69 17.04
C MET A 226 32.21 -8.98 15.60
N ASP A 227 32.55 -10.23 15.32
CA ASP A 227 32.78 -10.74 13.98
C ASP A 227 31.40 -10.86 13.33
N ILE A 228 30.84 -9.70 12.98
CA ILE A 228 29.65 -9.64 12.16
C ILE A 228 30.15 -10.19 10.83
N PRO A 229 29.66 -11.36 10.37
CA PRO A 229 30.10 -11.90 9.10
C PRO A 229 29.94 -10.76 8.11
N ALA A 230 31.05 -10.38 7.47
CA ALA A 230 30.94 -9.74 6.17
C ALA A 230 29.89 -10.59 5.45
N SER A 231 28.76 -9.97 5.09
CA SER A 231 27.83 -10.62 4.18
C SER A 231 28.72 -11.24 3.12
N GLU A 232 28.68 -12.59 3.02
CA GLU A 232 29.63 -13.37 2.24
C GLU A 232 29.96 -12.58 0.98
N ASP A 233 31.24 -12.27 0.78
CA ASP A 233 31.72 -11.77 -0.51
C ASP A 233 31.14 -12.73 -1.55
N GLU A 234 30.09 -12.29 -2.24
CA GLU A 234 29.43 -13.07 -3.27
C GLU A 234 30.53 -13.32 -4.31
N HIS A 235 30.97 -14.59 -4.38
CA HIS A 235 31.67 -15.09 -5.54
C HIS A 235 30.93 -14.56 -6.78
N GLU A 236 31.69 -14.06 -7.76
CA GLU A 236 31.23 -13.39 -8.98
C GLU A 236 30.16 -14.17 -9.78
N ASP A 237 29.95 -15.44 -9.42
CA ASP A 237 29.11 -16.47 -10.02
C ASP A 237 27.86 -16.87 -9.21
N ASP A 238 27.63 -16.33 -7.99
CA ASP A 238 26.50 -16.71 -7.11
C ASP A 238 25.68 -15.50 -6.60
N ARG A 239 25.69 -14.39 -7.35
CA ARG A 239 24.71 -13.31 -7.19
C ARG A 239 23.30 -13.93 -7.21
N PRO A 240 22.38 -13.64 -6.26
CA PRO A 240 20.99 -13.96 -6.48
C PRO A 240 20.61 -13.27 -7.80
N SER A 241 20.40 -14.07 -8.84
CA SER A 241 20.00 -13.55 -10.14
C SER A 241 18.86 -12.59 -9.87
N LEU A 242 19.01 -11.32 -10.28
CA LEU A 242 17.89 -10.37 -10.31
C LEU A 242 16.68 -11.17 -10.80
N PRO A 243 15.54 -11.17 -10.08
CA PRO A 243 14.38 -11.92 -10.52
C PRO A 243 14.23 -11.73 -12.04
N PRO A 244 14.01 -12.76 -12.86
CA PRO A 244 14.11 -12.63 -14.32
C PRO A 244 13.34 -11.44 -14.90
N GLU A 245 12.22 -11.10 -14.26
CA GLU A 245 11.40 -9.90 -14.50
C GLU A 245 12.17 -8.58 -14.32
N VAL A 246 13.00 -8.46 -13.28
CA VAL A 246 13.86 -7.30 -13.00
C VAL A 246 15.01 -7.21 -14.01
N ALA A 247 15.59 -8.33 -14.44
CA ALA A 247 16.64 -8.34 -15.46
C ALA A 247 16.11 -7.87 -16.83
N ASP A 248 14.92 -8.32 -17.24
CA ASP A 248 14.23 -7.86 -18.46
C ASP A 248 13.82 -6.38 -18.35
N LEU A 249 13.29 -5.95 -17.20
CA LEU A 249 12.97 -4.53 -16.96
C LEU A 249 14.23 -3.64 -17.02
N LEU A 250 15.35 -4.08 -16.44
CA LEU A 250 16.62 -3.36 -16.52
C LEU A 250 17.15 -3.29 -17.96
N ALA A 251 16.98 -4.35 -18.75
CA ALA A 251 17.37 -4.37 -20.17
C ALA A 251 16.50 -3.44 -21.04
N ARG A 252 15.22 -3.27 -20.69
CA ARG A 252 14.28 -2.34 -21.34
C ARG A 252 14.41 -0.90 -20.85
N SER A 253 14.92 -0.72 -19.64
CA SER A 253 15.18 0.58 -19.07
C SER A 253 16.32 1.25 -19.82
N THR A 254 16.14 2.51 -20.21
CA THR A 254 17.29 3.32 -20.62
C THR A 254 17.98 3.73 -19.33
N ILE A 255 18.75 2.81 -18.75
CA ILE A 255 19.86 3.18 -17.89
C ILE A 255 20.63 4.22 -18.72
N PRO A 256 20.63 5.52 -18.38
CA PRO A 256 21.58 6.41 -19.02
C PRO A 256 22.96 5.82 -18.69
N ALA A 257 24.02 6.15 -19.44
CA ALA A 257 25.41 5.75 -19.16
C ALA A 257 25.92 6.11 -17.73
N SER A 258 25.02 6.60 -16.87
CA SER A 258 25.13 7.00 -15.49
C SER A 258 24.92 5.91 -14.44
N TYR A 259 24.41 4.71 -14.75
CA TYR A 259 24.10 3.67 -13.74
C TYR A 259 25.06 2.49 -13.83
N GLU A 260 25.94 2.35 -12.84
CA GLU A 260 26.79 1.17 -12.68
C GLU A 260 26.67 0.65 -11.24
N VAL A 261 26.76 -0.67 -11.09
CA VAL A 261 26.86 -1.33 -9.79
C VAL A 261 28.35 -1.41 -9.48
N ASP A 262 28.80 -0.77 -8.40
CA ASP A 262 30.17 -0.96 -7.96
C ASP A 262 30.37 -2.34 -7.33
N ALA A 263 31.63 -2.70 -7.03
CA ALA A 263 31.98 -4.00 -6.45
C ALA A 263 31.30 -4.30 -5.09
N SER A 264 30.66 -3.31 -4.45
CA SER A 264 29.91 -3.45 -3.20
C SER A 264 28.40 -3.65 -3.40
N GLY A 265 27.92 -3.73 -4.64
CA GLY A 265 26.49 -3.80 -4.95
C GLY A 265 25.77 -2.45 -4.85
N THR A 266 26.51 -1.34 -4.68
CA THR A 266 25.93 -0.01 -4.54
C THR A 266 25.70 0.61 -5.91
N HIS A 267 24.51 1.15 -6.12
CA HIS A 267 24.14 1.76 -7.38
C HIS A 267 24.69 3.18 -7.45
N GLN A 268 25.66 3.35 -8.34
CA GLN A 268 26.32 4.61 -8.63
C GLN A 268 25.50 5.36 -9.67
N VAL A 269 25.22 6.63 -9.43
CA VAL A 269 24.67 7.52 -10.42
C VAL A 269 25.70 8.57 -10.81
N GLN A 270 25.90 8.74 -12.11
CA GLN A 270 26.65 9.86 -12.66
C GLN A 270 25.85 11.16 -12.51
N VAL A 271 26.29 12.02 -11.60
CA VAL A 271 25.74 13.34 -11.35
C VAL A 271 26.63 14.38 -12.03
N VAL A 272 26.01 15.25 -12.81
CA VAL A 272 26.67 16.41 -13.41
C VAL A 272 26.59 17.56 -12.41
N LYS A 273 27.74 18.01 -11.91
CA LYS A 273 27.84 19.16 -11.00
C LYS A 273 28.60 20.29 -11.68
N GLU A 274 28.10 21.50 -11.52
CA GLU A 274 28.90 22.68 -11.78
C GLU A 274 29.77 22.96 -10.55
N SER A 275 31.07 22.98 -10.75
CA SER A 275 32.06 23.32 -9.73
C SER A 275 32.79 24.59 -10.14
N VAL A 276 33.03 25.48 -9.19
CA VAL A 276 33.86 26.67 -9.43
C VAL A 276 35.32 26.23 -9.51
N VAL A 277 35.98 26.56 -10.62
CA VAL A 277 37.41 26.31 -10.81
C VAL A 277 38.18 27.12 -9.77
N LYS A 278 39.07 26.46 -9.01
CA LYS A 278 39.90 27.10 -7.98
C LYS A 278 41.37 27.11 -8.40
N GLY A 279 42.06 28.21 -8.14
CA GLY A 279 43.52 28.32 -8.29
C GLY A 279 44.28 27.57 -7.19
N ASP A 280 45.61 27.53 -7.31
CA ASP A 280 46.50 26.85 -6.36
C ASP A 280 46.40 27.39 -4.92
N ASP A 281 45.90 28.61 -4.75
CA ASP A 281 45.63 29.28 -3.48
C ASP A 281 44.22 29.00 -2.91
N GLY A 282 43.42 28.21 -3.62
CA GLY A 282 42.04 27.89 -3.26
C GLY A 282 41.02 28.99 -3.61
N ALA A 283 41.43 30.08 -4.25
CA ALA A 283 40.55 31.17 -4.67
C ALA A 283 39.81 30.83 -5.99
N PRO A 284 38.57 31.31 -6.19
CA PRO A 284 37.86 31.16 -7.47
C PRO A 284 38.63 31.77 -8.63
N VAL A 285 38.88 31.01 -9.68
CA VAL A 285 39.39 31.56 -10.94
C VAL A 285 38.27 32.37 -11.58
N LEU A 286 38.55 33.62 -11.92
CA LEU A 286 37.57 34.54 -12.51
C LEU A 286 37.78 34.67 -14.02
N ASP A 287 36.70 34.87 -14.77
CA ASP A 287 36.73 35.23 -16.19
C ASP A 287 37.11 36.70 -16.40
N ASP A 288 37.21 37.13 -17.66
CA ASP A 288 37.54 38.51 -18.04
C ASP A 288 36.53 39.57 -17.51
N ASN A 289 35.35 39.13 -17.06
CA ASN A 289 34.31 39.97 -16.48
C ASN A 289 34.27 39.91 -14.94
N GLY A 290 35.19 39.19 -14.30
CA GLY A 290 35.25 39.02 -12.85
C GLY A 290 34.24 38.02 -12.28
N GLN A 291 33.66 37.14 -13.09
CA GLN A 291 32.78 36.06 -12.63
C GLN A 291 33.54 34.75 -12.42
N PRO A 292 33.22 33.96 -11.39
CA PRO A 292 33.84 32.64 -11.19
C PRO A 292 33.62 31.72 -12.39
N ILE A 293 34.72 31.21 -12.94
CA ILE A 293 34.69 30.19 -13.99
C ILE A 293 34.17 28.91 -13.36
N THR A 294 33.12 28.34 -13.96
CA THR A 294 32.58 27.04 -13.58
C THR A 294 33.02 25.98 -14.59
N GLU A 295 33.32 24.78 -14.09
CA GLU A 295 33.52 23.59 -14.88
C GLU A 295 32.41 22.58 -14.60
N THR A 296 32.03 21.83 -15.63
CA THR A 296 31.06 20.75 -15.53
C THR A 296 31.81 19.47 -15.17
N LEU A 297 31.78 19.11 -13.88
CA LEU A 297 32.34 17.85 -13.41
C LEU A 297 31.27 16.76 -13.46
N THR A 298 31.70 15.59 -13.90
CA THR A 298 30.84 14.42 -13.96
C THR A 298 31.34 13.44 -12.90
N GLU A 299 30.62 13.34 -11.79
CA GLU A 299 31.01 12.53 -10.62
C GLU A 299 30.05 11.36 -10.47
N ARG A 300 30.58 10.17 -10.13
CA ARG A 300 29.74 9.02 -9.78
C ARG A 300 29.52 9.01 -8.28
N ILE A 301 28.26 8.95 -7.87
CA ILE A 301 27.85 9.08 -6.48
C ILE A 301 26.97 7.88 -6.12
N PRO A 302 27.23 7.19 -5.00
CA PRO A 302 26.33 6.17 -4.49
C PRO A 302 25.05 6.82 -3.97
N ILE A 303 23.90 6.36 -4.46
CA ILE A 303 22.58 6.89 -4.08
C ILE A 303 21.72 5.82 -3.39
N THR A 304 21.68 4.60 -3.93
CA THR A 304 20.88 3.50 -3.37
C THR A 304 21.70 2.21 -3.25
N THR A 305 21.34 1.35 -2.30
CA THR A 305 21.94 0.01 -2.12
C THR A 305 21.17 -1.10 -2.84
N LYS A 306 20.03 -0.76 -3.45
CA LYS A 306 19.21 -1.64 -4.30
C LYS A 306 18.82 -0.91 -5.58
N PRO A 307 18.43 -1.62 -6.65
CA PRO A 307 18.09 -0.99 -7.91
C PRO A 307 16.95 0.02 -7.79
N ILE A 308 17.10 1.18 -8.44
CA ILE A 308 16.05 2.15 -8.74
C ILE A 308 16.30 2.74 -10.12
N PHE A 309 15.31 2.71 -11.00
CA PHE A 309 15.46 3.17 -12.37
C PHE A 309 14.13 3.63 -12.96
N VAL A 310 14.22 4.43 -14.02
CA VAL A 310 13.07 4.91 -14.79
C VAL A 310 12.95 4.09 -16.07
N GLU A 311 11.85 3.38 -16.25
CA GLU A 311 11.59 2.56 -17.44
C GLU A 311 11.09 3.42 -18.61
N ALA A 312 10.18 4.36 -18.34
CA ALA A 312 9.50 5.12 -19.39
C ALA A 312 8.90 6.43 -18.89
N VAL A 313 8.65 7.35 -19.82
CA VAL A 313 7.75 8.50 -19.58
C VAL A 313 6.31 8.02 -19.64
N CYS A 314 5.52 8.39 -18.63
CA CYS A 314 4.09 8.17 -18.57
C CYS A 314 3.31 9.44 -18.93
N ARG A 315 2.13 9.26 -19.50
CA ARG A 315 1.11 10.31 -19.62
C ARG A 315 -0.28 9.73 -19.37
N GLY A 316 -1.21 10.55 -18.91
CA GLY A 316 -2.63 10.20 -18.85
C GLY A 316 -3.23 9.97 -20.23
N GLU A 317 -4.39 9.31 -20.27
CA GLU A 317 -5.14 9.01 -21.51
C GLU A 317 -5.56 10.24 -22.32
N ASP A 318 -5.73 11.38 -21.65
CA ASP A 318 -6.06 12.67 -22.28
C ASP A 318 -4.82 13.40 -22.84
N GLY A 319 -3.64 12.79 -22.72
CA GLY A 319 -2.37 13.38 -23.12
C GLY A 319 -1.85 14.43 -22.13
N ALA A 320 -2.47 14.56 -20.95
CA ALA A 320 -2.00 15.38 -19.83
C ALA A 320 -1.34 14.50 -18.77
N ASP A 321 -1.12 15.05 -17.56
CA ASP A 321 -0.61 14.32 -16.38
C ASP A 321 0.67 13.52 -16.67
N PHE A 322 1.68 14.23 -17.20
CA PHE A 322 2.99 13.63 -17.46
C PHE A 322 3.68 13.20 -16.18
N GLY A 323 4.40 12.08 -16.28
CA GLY A 323 5.17 11.49 -15.21
C GLY A 323 6.17 10.48 -15.75
N PHE A 324 6.71 9.65 -14.87
CA PHE A 324 7.69 8.65 -15.24
C PHE A 324 7.50 7.37 -14.43
N LEU A 325 7.49 6.24 -15.14
CA LEU A 325 7.39 4.92 -14.55
C LEU A 325 8.72 4.55 -13.93
N THR A 326 8.72 4.44 -12.62
CA THR A 326 9.90 4.16 -11.80
C THR A 326 9.73 2.80 -11.15
N HIS A 327 10.79 2.02 -11.17
CA HIS A 327 10.88 0.74 -10.48
C HIS A 327 11.98 0.79 -9.44
N TRP A 328 11.76 0.12 -8.32
CA TRP A 328 12.81 -0.11 -7.33
C TRP A 328 12.60 -1.45 -6.61
N LEU A 329 13.69 -2.01 -6.12
CA LEU A 329 13.62 -3.08 -5.14
C LEU A 329 13.62 -2.48 -3.73
N ASP A 330 12.71 -2.97 -2.88
CA ASP A 330 12.77 -2.68 -1.46
C ASP A 330 13.85 -3.52 -0.74
N LEU A 331 13.97 -3.30 0.56
CA LEU A 331 14.92 -4.03 1.41
C LEU A 331 14.64 -5.54 1.51
N ASP A 332 13.40 -5.97 1.22
CA ASP A 332 12.97 -7.37 1.18
C ASP A 332 13.05 -7.97 -0.24
N ASN A 333 13.70 -7.26 -1.18
CA ASN A 333 13.81 -7.61 -2.60
C ASN A 333 12.46 -7.71 -3.35
N ARG A 334 11.42 -7.02 -2.86
CA ARG A 334 10.16 -6.93 -3.60
C ARG A 334 10.24 -5.79 -4.61
N LEU A 335 9.78 -6.07 -5.82
CA LEU A 335 9.71 -5.09 -6.89
C LEU A 335 8.51 -4.18 -6.69
N HIS A 336 8.78 -2.89 -6.58
CA HIS A 336 7.78 -1.83 -6.59
C HIS A 336 7.80 -1.10 -7.92
N SER A 337 6.64 -0.61 -8.34
CA SER A 337 6.47 0.12 -9.60
C SER A 337 5.49 1.27 -9.41
N TRP A 338 5.91 2.48 -9.80
CA TRP A 338 5.08 3.67 -9.63
C TRP A 338 5.26 4.65 -10.79
N ALA A 339 4.14 5.05 -11.41
CA ALA A 339 4.14 6.19 -12.34
C ALA A 339 4.09 7.48 -11.53
N ILE A 340 5.27 8.02 -11.21
CA ILE A 340 5.43 9.22 -10.42
C ILE A 340 5.04 10.44 -11.28
N PRO A 341 4.09 11.28 -10.85
CA PRO A 341 3.78 12.51 -11.58
C PRO A 341 4.98 13.46 -11.63
N ALA A 342 5.25 14.08 -12.78
CA ALA A 342 6.44 14.89 -12.99
C ALA A 342 6.51 16.10 -12.05
N TYR A 343 5.37 16.68 -11.67
CA TYR A 343 5.31 17.82 -10.75
C TYR A 343 5.89 17.50 -9.36
N ARG A 344 6.00 16.21 -9.00
CA ARG A 344 6.55 15.78 -7.71
C ARG A 344 8.06 15.98 -7.60
N LEU A 345 8.75 16.14 -8.73
CA LEU A 345 10.18 16.45 -8.75
C LEU A 345 10.48 17.82 -8.14
N ASP A 346 9.54 18.77 -8.27
CA ASP A 346 9.67 20.14 -7.76
C ASP A 346 8.98 20.35 -6.40
N GLU A 347 8.49 19.28 -5.75
CA GLU A 347 7.82 19.39 -4.46
C GLU A 347 8.78 19.88 -3.36
N VAL A 348 8.35 20.94 -2.66
CA VAL A 348 9.09 21.51 -1.54
C VAL A 348 9.13 20.54 -0.37
N GLY A 349 10.33 20.29 0.18
CA GLY A 349 10.50 19.47 1.40
C GLY A 349 10.78 17.99 1.16
N ALA A 350 11.09 17.58 -0.08
CA ALA A 350 11.45 16.21 -0.44
C ALA A 350 10.37 15.15 -0.10
N SER A 351 9.09 15.52 -0.21
CA SER A 351 7.95 14.61 -0.01
C SER A 351 8.00 13.38 -0.91
N LEU A 352 8.43 13.53 -2.17
CA LEU A 352 8.64 12.38 -3.05
C LEU A 352 9.66 11.37 -2.49
N ILE A 353 10.75 11.88 -1.90
CA ILE A 353 11.79 11.05 -1.29
C ILE A 353 11.25 10.33 -0.05
N GLN A 354 10.42 11.00 0.75
CA GLN A 354 9.76 10.38 1.90
C GLN A 354 8.82 9.26 1.46
N ASP A 355 8.05 9.46 0.39
CA ASP A 355 7.15 8.44 -0.15
C ASP A 355 7.89 7.23 -0.75
N LEU A 356 9.02 7.46 -1.40
CA LEU A 356 9.87 6.35 -1.87
C LEU A 356 10.46 5.57 -0.69
N ARG A 357 10.90 6.27 0.37
CA ARG A 357 11.41 5.64 1.60
C ARG A 357 10.32 4.85 2.34
N SER A 358 9.10 5.36 2.43
CA SER A 358 8.00 4.67 3.11
C SER A 358 7.59 3.38 2.39
N GLN A 359 7.83 3.32 1.07
CA GLN A 359 7.68 2.10 0.25
C GLN A 359 8.96 1.26 0.17
N GLY A 360 9.95 1.52 1.04
CA GLY A 360 11.12 0.66 1.21
C GLY A 360 12.26 0.89 0.21
N ALA A 361 12.24 1.95 -0.61
CA ALA A 361 13.36 2.27 -1.49
C ALA A 361 14.67 2.42 -0.69
N ALA A 362 15.69 1.67 -1.09
CA ALA A 362 16.94 1.53 -0.35
C ALA A 362 17.90 2.74 -0.51
N LEU A 363 17.39 3.94 -0.21
CA LEU A 363 18.08 5.22 -0.40
C LEU A 363 19.05 5.52 0.75
N LEU A 364 20.31 5.82 0.40
CA LEU A 364 21.34 6.22 1.35
C LEU A 364 20.98 7.55 2.05
N PRO A 365 21.39 7.74 3.32
CA PRO A 365 21.12 8.98 4.05
C PRO A 365 21.65 10.21 3.32
N ARG A 366 20.92 11.33 3.39
CA ARG A 366 21.28 12.63 2.79
C ARG A 366 21.46 12.65 1.25
N LYS A 367 21.19 11.55 0.55
CA LYS A 367 21.23 11.44 -0.93
C LYS A 367 19.91 11.77 -1.62
N GLY A 368 18.96 12.39 -0.93
CA GLY A 368 17.64 12.73 -1.49
C GLY A 368 17.72 13.68 -2.68
N LYS A 369 18.58 14.70 -2.60
CA LYS A 369 18.80 15.64 -3.71
C LYS A 369 19.42 14.93 -4.92
N ASP A 370 20.47 14.14 -4.69
CA ASP A 370 21.11 13.38 -5.76
C ASP A 370 20.11 12.42 -6.44
N LEU A 371 19.20 11.80 -5.67
CA LEU A 371 18.13 10.96 -6.23
C LEU A 371 17.13 11.77 -7.07
N LEU A 372 16.71 12.97 -6.63
CA LEU A 372 15.84 13.84 -7.43
C LEU A 372 16.54 14.26 -8.73
N ASP A 373 17.83 14.61 -8.65
CA ASP A 373 18.63 14.94 -9.82
C ASP A 373 18.70 13.73 -10.77
N PHE A 374 18.96 12.52 -10.26
CA PHE A 374 18.93 11.27 -11.04
C PHE A 374 17.59 11.05 -11.74
N LEU A 375 16.47 11.12 -11.00
CA LEU A 375 15.13 10.89 -11.53
C LEU A 375 14.77 11.92 -12.59
N THR A 376 15.16 13.19 -12.38
CA THR A 376 14.96 14.28 -13.33
C THR A 376 15.73 14.03 -14.64
N HIS A 377 17.02 13.70 -14.55
CA HIS A 377 17.82 13.40 -15.74
C HIS A 377 17.31 12.15 -16.47
N SER A 378 16.95 11.10 -15.72
CA SER A 378 16.41 9.86 -16.28
C SER A 378 15.08 10.09 -16.99
N TYR A 379 14.19 10.87 -16.39
CA TYR A 379 12.92 11.29 -17.00
C TYR A 379 13.12 12.01 -18.34
N LEU A 380 14.11 12.91 -18.43
CA LEU A 380 14.41 13.65 -19.66
C LEU A 380 15.11 12.79 -20.72
N ALA A 381 15.90 11.80 -20.30
CA ALA A 381 16.68 10.94 -21.19
C ALA A 381 15.87 9.77 -21.76
N VAL A 382 14.96 9.19 -20.98
CA VAL A 382 14.26 7.95 -21.33
C VAL A 382 13.35 8.12 -22.56
N ARG A 383 13.45 7.16 -23.49
CA ARG A 383 12.69 7.19 -24.76
C ARG A 383 11.41 6.36 -24.72
N GLY A 384 11.31 5.40 -23.79
CA GLY A 384 10.09 4.63 -23.55
C GLY A 384 8.90 5.54 -23.28
N ARG A 385 7.72 5.16 -23.80
CA ARG A 385 6.46 5.86 -23.59
C ARG A 385 5.39 4.88 -23.12
N ARG A 386 4.71 5.24 -22.04
CA ARG A 386 3.59 4.48 -21.46
C ARG A 386 2.39 5.41 -21.25
N THR A 387 1.21 4.83 -21.28
CA THR A 387 -0.05 5.48 -20.93
C THR A 387 -0.43 5.01 -19.52
N ALA A 388 -0.41 5.93 -18.57
CA ALA A 388 -0.86 5.65 -17.21
C ALA A 388 -2.38 5.75 -17.17
N VAL A 389 -3.03 4.65 -16.77
CA VAL A 389 -4.47 4.57 -16.62
C VAL A 389 -4.83 4.38 -15.16
N THR A 390 -5.94 4.98 -14.74
CA THR A 390 -6.37 4.96 -13.33
C THR A 390 -7.56 4.02 -13.11
N LYS A 391 -7.90 3.23 -14.13
CA LYS A 391 -9.15 2.50 -14.25
C LYS A 391 -8.90 1.19 -14.97
N THR A 392 -9.64 0.16 -14.59
CA THR A 392 -9.62 -1.17 -15.21
C THR A 392 -10.61 -1.27 -16.37
N GLY A 393 -10.53 -2.33 -17.16
CA GLY A 393 -11.42 -2.61 -18.28
C GLY A 393 -10.83 -2.26 -19.64
N TRP A 394 -11.67 -1.97 -20.62
CA TRP A 394 -11.25 -1.70 -22.00
C TRP A 394 -10.65 -0.30 -22.18
N HIS A 395 -9.44 -0.28 -22.71
CA HIS A 395 -8.71 0.92 -23.15
C HIS A 395 -8.26 0.69 -24.61
N GLY A 396 -9.13 1.05 -25.55
CA GLY A 396 -8.91 0.72 -26.98
C GLY A 396 -8.99 -0.79 -27.23
N SER A 397 -7.89 -1.36 -27.76
CA SER A 397 -7.75 -2.80 -28.03
C SER A 397 -7.27 -3.61 -26.83
N VAL A 398 -6.73 -2.96 -25.79
CA VAL A 398 -6.23 -3.63 -24.60
C VAL A 398 -7.26 -3.65 -23.47
N TYR A 399 -7.12 -4.64 -22.61
CA TYR A 399 -7.92 -4.80 -21.41
C TYR A 399 -7.03 -4.77 -20.17
N ILE A 400 -7.38 -3.91 -19.22
CA ILE A 400 -6.55 -3.61 -18.06
C ILE A 400 -7.16 -4.26 -16.82
N LEU A 401 -6.41 -5.15 -16.20
CA LEU A 401 -6.65 -5.70 -14.87
C LEU A 401 -5.61 -5.14 -13.89
N PRO A 402 -5.86 -5.24 -12.57
CA PRO A 402 -4.92 -4.72 -11.58
C PRO A 402 -3.52 -5.30 -11.64
N ARG A 403 -3.40 -6.58 -12.00
CA ARG A 403 -2.13 -7.32 -12.03
C ARG A 403 -1.71 -7.75 -13.43
N GLU A 404 -2.49 -7.43 -14.46
CA GLU A 404 -2.25 -7.89 -15.82
C GLU A 404 -2.83 -6.90 -16.84
N VAL A 405 -2.12 -6.65 -17.94
CA VAL A 405 -2.67 -5.96 -19.12
C VAL A 405 -2.71 -6.95 -20.28
N ILE A 406 -3.88 -7.12 -20.90
CA ILE A 406 -4.14 -8.15 -21.91
C ILE A 406 -4.42 -7.48 -23.25
N GLY A 407 -3.73 -7.92 -24.30
CA GLY A 407 -3.97 -7.51 -25.69
C GLY A 407 -2.73 -6.99 -26.39
N GLU A 408 -2.85 -6.73 -27.69
CA GLU A 408 -1.78 -6.14 -28.49
C GLU A 408 -1.51 -4.69 -28.05
N GLY A 409 -0.25 -4.36 -27.79
CA GLY A 409 0.15 -3.07 -27.27
C GLY A 409 0.01 -2.93 -25.76
N ALA A 410 -0.20 -4.03 -25.02
CA ALA A 410 -0.30 -4.06 -23.56
C ALA A 410 0.89 -3.39 -22.87
N GLU A 411 2.09 -3.56 -23.43
CA GLU A 411 3.30 -2.88 -22.97
C GLU A 411 3.16 -1.36 -23.01
N ASN A 412 2.30 -0.76 -23.83
CA ASN A 412 2.16 0.69 -23.85
C ASN A 412 1.32 1.24 -22.67
N PHE A 413 0.83 0.39 -21.76
CA PHE A 413 -0.04 0.80 -20.66
C PHE A 413 0.54 0.42 -19.30
N VAL A 414 0.22 1.25 -18.30
CA VAL A 414 0.47 0.93 -16.89
C VAL A 414 -0.73 1.31 -16.05
N TYR A 415 -1.17 0.41 -15.18
CA TYR A 415 -2.28 0.65 -14.28
C TYR A 415 -1.82 1.25 -12.95
N GLN A 416 -2.30 2.47 -12.67
CA GLN A 416 -1.87 3.32 -11.56
C GLN A 416 -3.09 4.08 -11.00
N PRO A 417 -3.87 3.45 -10.11
CA PRO A 417 -4.99 4.12 -9.46
C PRO A 417 -4.50 5.17 -8.46
N HIS A 418 -5.29 6.23 -8.26
CA HIS A 418 -4.94 7.34 -7.34
C HIS A 418 -5.43 7.12 -5.89
N GLU A 419 -6.26 6.11 -5.66
CA GLU A 419 -6.93 5.82 -4.37
C GLU A 419 -6.88 4.31 -4.11
N LEU A 420 -7.13 3.89 -2.86
CA LEU A 420 -7.35 2.48 -2.52
C LEU A 420 -8.46 1.88 -3.40
N THR A 421 -8.16 0.71 -3.96
CA THR A 421 -8.97 -0.01 -4.95
C THR A 421 -9.29 -1.42 -4.46
N LEU A 422 -10.06 -2.15 -5.26
CA LEU A 422 -10.30 -3.59 -5.04
C LEU A 422 -9.16 -4.48 -5.57
N ASP A 423 -7.98 -3.93 -5.85
CA ASP A 423 -6.96 -4.60 -6.64
C ASP A 423 -6.43 -5.89 -5.99
N ASP A 424 -6.28 -5.89 -4.68
CA ASP A 424 -5.83 -7.08 -3.93
C ASP A 424 -6.83 -8.23 -3.99
N SER A 425 -8.11 -7.93 -4.20
CA SER A 425 -9.13 -8.97 -4.38
C SER A 425 -9.06 -9.63 -5.75
N VAL A 426 -8.39 -9.01 -6.72
CA VAL A 426 -8.29 -9.48 -8.12
C VAL A 426 -6.99 -10.28 -8.27
N ARG A 427 -6.99 -11.47 -7.68
CA ARG A 427 -5.89 -12.43 -7.72
C ARG A 427 -6.38 -13.82 -8.12
N GLN A 428 -5.46 -14.69 -8.48
CA GLN A 428 -5.75 -16.08 -8.82
C GLN A 428 -5.49 -17.00 -7.63
N GLY A 429 -6.37 -17.98 -7.43
CA GLY A 429 -6.22 -19.07 -6.48
C GLY A 429 -6.47 -20.40 -7.18
N GLY A 430 -5.68 -21.43 -6.87
CA GLY A 430 -5.83 -22.76 -7.49
C GLY A 430 -5.53 -22.74 -8.98
N THR A 431 -6.12 -23.68 -9.75
CA THR A 431 -5.95 -23.77 -11.20
C THR A 431 -7.25 -23.51 -11.98
N PHE A 432 -7.11 -23.13 -13.25
CA PHE A 432 -8.27 -22.95 -14.14
C PHE A 432 -9.02 -24.27 -14.40
N GLU A 433 -8.31 -25.39 -14.53
CA GLU A 433 -8.94 -26.70 -14.79
C GLU A 433 -9.76 -27.17 -13.58
N ASP A 434 -9.25 -27.00 -12.35
CA ASP A 434 -10.02 -27.31 -11.15
C ASP A 434 -11.25 -26.39 -11.03
N TRP A 435 -11.07 -25.08 -11.31
CA TRP A 435 -12.19 -24.13 -11.32
C TRP A 435 -13.28 -24.57 -12.31
N LYS A 436 -12.89 -24.92 -13.53
CA LYS A 436 -13.77 -25.37 -14.60
C LYS A 436 -14.49 -26.68 -14.24
N ALA A 437 -13.79 -27.64 -13.62
CA ALA A 437 -14.38 -28.89 -13.16
C ALA A 437 -15.43 -28.64 -12.06
N GLY A 438 -15.15 -27.76 -11.10
CA GLY A 438 -16.10 -27.50 -10.00
C GLY A 438 -17.32 -26.66 -10.38
N ILE A 439 -17.37 -26.11 -11.59
CA ILE A 439 -18.56 -25.40 -12.11
C ILE A 439 -19.38 -26.21 -13.13
N SER A 440 -18.98 -27.42 -13.51
CA SER A 440 -19.63 -28.15 -14.61
C SER A 440 -21.04 -28.63 -14.27
N GLU A 441 -21.30 -28.99 -13.01
CA GLU A 441 -22.56 -29.57 -12.53
C GLU A 441 -23.37 -28.61 -11.65
N VAL A 442 -23.09 -27.30 -11.71
CA VAL A 442 -23.81 -26.31 -10.90
C VAL A 442 -25.21 -26.03 -11.46
N SER A 443 -26.12 -25.60 -10.58
CA SER A 443 -27.49 -25.29 -10.95
C SER A 443 -27.60 -24.19 -12.03
N PRO A 444 -28.66 -24.17 -12.85
CA PRO A 444 -28.82 -23.19 -13.93
C PRO A 444 -28.73 -21.73 -13.48
N ILE A 445 -29.17 -21.41 -12.25
CA ILE A 445 -29.09 -20.05 -11.71
C ILE A 445 -27.65 -19.63 -11.40
N ILE A 446 -26.80 -20.57 -10.97
CA ILE A 446 -25.35 -20.35 -10.78
C ILE A 446 -24.68 -20.19 -12.15
N GLN A 447 -25.00 -21.04 -13.12
CA GLN A 447 -24.49 -20.91 -14.50
C GLN A 447 -24.85 -19.54 -15.09
N PHE A 448 -26.07 -19.08 -14.86
CA PHE A 448 -26.52 -17.74 -15.26
C PHE A 448 -25.69 -16.64 -14.58
N ALA A 449 -25.46 -16.73 -13.27
CA ALA A 449 -24.68 -15.73 -12.54
C ALA A 449 -23.22 -15.65 -13.02
N ILE A 450 -22.58 -16.79 -13.29
CA ILE A 450 -21.24 -16.88 -13.89
C ILE A 450 -21.24 -16.23 -15.29
N SER A 451 -22.24 -16.58 -16.12
CA SER A 451 -22.39 -16.04 -17.47
C SER A 451 -22.60 -14.53 -17.47
N ALA A 452 -23.43 -14.01 -16.56
CA ALA A 452 -23.65 -12.59 -16.38
C ALA A 452 -22.37 -11.88 -15.90
N SER A 453 -21.56 -12.54 -15.06
CA SER A 453 -20.27 -11.99 -14.64
C SER A 453 -19.30 -11.83 -15.82
N LEU A 454 -19.19 -12.85 -16.67
CA LEU A 454 -18.36 -12.84 -17.90
C LEU A 454 -18.87 -11.84 -18.94
N ALA A 455 -20.20 -11.74 -19.12
CA ALA A 455 -20.83 -10.87 -20.11
C ALA A 455 -20.54 -9.38 -19.88
N SER A 456 -20.12 -8.98 -18.68
CA SER A 456 -19.73 -7.59 -18.38
C SER A 456 -18.63 -7.05 -19.31
N VAL A 457 -17.71 -7.91 -19.75
CA VAL A 457 -16.63 -7.58 -20.69
C VAL A 457 -17.17 -7.17 -22.06
N LEU A 458 -18.33 -7.70 -22.45
CA LEU A 458 -18.88 -7.48 -23.78
C LEU A 458 -19.58 -6.12 -23.91
N ILE A 459 -19.92 -5.45 -22.80
CA ILE A 459 -20.66 -4.18 -22.80
C ILE A 459 -19.98 -3.14 -23.68
N ALA A 460 -18.66 -2.98 -23.56
CA ALA A 460 -17.91 -2.01 -24.37
C ALA A 460 -17.91 -2.34 -25.88
N LYS A 461 -18.09 -3.62 -26.24
CA LYS A 461 -18.09 -4.09 -27.63
C LYS A 461 -19.48 -4.05 -28.28
N THR A 462 -20.54 -4.17 -27.47
CA THR A 462 -21.93 -4.24 -27.94
C THR A 462 -22.70 -2.93 -27.79
N SER A 463 -22.11 -1.89 -27.21
CA SER A 463 -22.78 -0.59 -26.94
C SER A 463 -24.04 -0.70 -26.07
N VAL A 464 -24.18 -1.81 -25.35
CA VAL A 464 -25.22 -1.99 -24.33
C VAL A 464 -24.92 -1.07 -23.16
N GLN A 465 -25.95 -0.62 -22.45
CA GLN A 465 -25.79 0.23 -21.29
C GLN A 465 -25.63 -0.61 -20.02
N SER A 466 -25.00 -0.03 -18.99
CA SER A 466 -24.89 -0.70 -17.68
C SER A 466 -26.26 -1.15 -17.16
N GLY A 467 -26.26 -2.32 -16.53
CA GLY A 467 -27.43 -3.03 -16.08
C GLY A 467 -27.07 -3.96 -14.93
N GLY A 468 -27.96 -4.91 -14.61
CA GLY A 468 -27.67 -5.94 -13.63
C GLY A 468 -28.81 -6.89 -13.36
N PHE A 469 -28.52 -7.85 -12.48
CA PHE A 469 -29.46 -8.86 -12.00
C PHE A 469 -29.46 -8.90 -10.47
N HIS A 470 -30.65 -8.99 -9.88
CA HIS A 470 -30.85 -9.06 -8.45
C HIS A 470 -31.54 -10.36 -8.06
N PHE A 471 -30.86 -11.20 -7.31
CA PHE A 471 -31.31 -12.50 -6.85
C PHE A 471 -32.06 -12.36 -5.51
N TRP A 472 -33.38 -12.55 -5.52
CA TRP A 472 -34.23 -12.36 -4.34
C TRP A 472 -34.86 -13.67 -3.84
N GLY A 473 -35.16 -13.76 -2.55
CA GLY A 473 -35.84 -14.92 -1.95
C GLY A 473 -35.47 -15.14 -0.49
N GLN A 474 -36.07 -16.14 0.17
CA GLN A 474 -35.85 -16.40 1.60
C GLN A 474 -34.38 -16.59 1.99
N THR A 475 -34.05 -16.21 3.22
CA THR A 475 -32.71 -16.30 3.83
C THR A 475 -32.21 -17.75 3.90
N SER A 476 -30.89 -17.92 3.96
CA SER A 476 -30.23 -19.23 4.16
C SER A 476 -30.34 -20.24 3.00
N ARG A 477 -30.60 -19.80 1.77
CA ARG A 477 -30.59 -20.66 0.57
C ARG A 477 -29.32 -20.59 -0.28
N GLY A 478 -28.23 -19.99 0.23
CA GLY A 478 -26.95 -19.92 -0.48
C GLY A 478 -26.83 -18.77 -1.50
N LYS A 479 -27.64 -17.71 -1.38
CA LYS A 479 -27.59 -16.52 -2.26
C LYS A 479 -26.23 -15.83 -2.26
N THR A 480 -25.57 -15.75 -1.10
CA THR A 480 -24.20 -15.23 -1.01
C THR A 480 -23.24 -16.14 -1.75
N THR A 481 -23.34 -17.46 -1.59
CA THR A 481 -22.54 -18.44 -2.34
C THR A 481 -22.76 -18.36 -3.85
N LEU A 482 -23.98 -18.09 -4.31
CA LEU A 482 -24.26 -17.80 -5.72
C LEU A 482 -23.48 -16.57 -6.22
N LEU A 483 -23.43 -15.49 -5.43
CA LEU A 483 -22.59 -14.33 -5.77
C LEU A 483 -21.10 -14.65 -5.71
N GLN A 484 -20.66 -15.54 -4.81
CA GLN A 484 -19.28 -16.01 -4.76
C GLN A 484 -18.87 -16.76 -6.04
N TYR A 485 -19.75 -17.60 -6.61
CA TYR A 485 -19.50 -18.20 -7.92
C TYR A 485 -19.27 -17.13 -9.00
N ALA A 486 -20.12 -16.10 -9.05
CA ALA A 486 -19.96 -15.01 -10.00
C ALA A 486 -18.67 -14.19 -9.76
N ALA A 487 -18.26 -14.03 -8.50
CA ALA A 487 -17.03 -13.34 -8.10
C ALA A 487 -15.77 -14.13 -8.44
N SER A 488 -15.84 -15.47 -8.32
CA SER A 488 -14.72 -16.37 -8.59
C SER A 488 -14.23 -16.31 -10.04
N VAL A 489 -15.02 -15.75 -10.95
CA VAL A 489 -14.59 -15.42 -12.31
C VAL A 489 -13.40 -14.45 -12.30
N TRP A 490 -13.39 -13.49 -11.39
CA TRP A 490 -12.48 -12.34 -11.39
C TRP A 490 -11.46 -12.34 -10.26
N GLY A 491 -11.79 -12.90 -9.09
CA GLY A 491 -10.92 -12.77 -7.93
C GLY A 491 -11.41 -13.50 -6.69
N CYS A 492 -10.78 -13.22 -5.55
CA CYS A 492 -11.03 -13.87 -4.27
C CYS A 492 -12.52 -13.75 -3.89
N SER A 493 -13.21 -14.89 -3.91
CA SER A 493 -14.62 -15.02 -3.59
C SER A 493 -14.87 -15.46 -2.15
N ALA A 494 -13.89 -15.33 -1.26
CA ALA A 494 -14.06 -15.61 0.16
C ALA A 494 -15.25 -14.83 0.74
N ASP A 495 -15.86 -15.39 1.78
CA ASP A 495 -17.01 -14.76 2.45
C ASP A 495 -16.54 -13.47 3.14
N PRO A 496 -17.13 -12.30 2.84
CA PRO A 496 -16.76 -11.03 3.47
C PRO A 496 -16.83 -11.07 5.00
N ALA A 497 -17.68 -11.93 5.58
CA ALA A 497 -17.80 -12.10 7.03
C ALA A 497 -16.68 -12.97 7.64
N ASN A 498 -16.01 -13.81 6.84
CA ASN A 498 -14.99 -14.76 7.29
C ASN A 498 -13.58 -14.44 6.76
N ALA A 499 -13.43 -13.44 5.89
CA ALA A 499 -12.16 -13.14 5.24
C ALA A 499 -11.14 -12.40 6.13
N GLY A 500 -11.50 -11.96 7.33
CA GLY A 500 -10.57 -11.26 8.23
C GLY A 500 -9.99 -10.00 7.58
N GLU A 501 -8.67 -9.92 7.47
CA GLU A 501 -7.93 -8.83 6.82
C GLU A 501 -7.78 -9.01 5.28
N GLU A 502 -8.22 -10.14 4.71
CA GLU A 502 -8.11 -10.37 3.26
C GLU A 502 -9.20 -9.62 2.47
N SER A 503 -8.79 -9.02 1.35
CA SER A 503 -9.70 -8.31 0.45
C SER A 503 -10.55 -9.26 -0.41
N CYS A 504 -11.85 -9.30 -0.14
CA CYS A 504 -12.82 -10.04 -0.96
C CYS A 504 -13.24 -9.24 -2.19
N TYR A 505 -13.57 -9.93 -3.28
CA TYR A 505 -14.16 -9.31 -4.47
C TYR A 505 -15.63 -8.96 -4.24
N VAL A 506 -16.37 -9.83 -3.54
CA VAL A 506 -17.76 -9.57 -3.13
C VAL A 506 -17.78 -8.40 -2.14
N GLN A 507 -18.51 -7.33 -2.48
CA GLN A 507 -18.67 -6.15 -1.64
C GLN A 507 -20.07 -6.14 -0.98
N GLN A 508 -20.26 -5.34 0.06
CA GLN A 508 -21.56 -5.21 0.73
C GLN A 508 -22.28 -3.91 0.34
N TRP A 509 -23.61 -3.94 0.34
CA TRP A 509 -24.42 -2.72 0.21
C TRP A 509 -24.35 -1.78 1.42
N ASN A 510 -23.83 -2.27 2.55
CA ASN A 510 -23.59 -1.46 3.75
C ASN A 510 -22.40 -0.50 3.57
N SER A 511 -22.53 0.42 2.62
CA SER A 511 -21.51 1.37 2.24
C SER A 511 -22.13 2.69 1.82
N THR A 512 -21.33 3.75 1.79
CA THR A 512 -21.82 5.06 1.33
C THR A 512 -21.95 5.08 -0.19
N ALA A 513 -22.89 5.87 -0.72
CA ALA A 513 -23.04 6.00 -2.18
C ALA A 513 -21.73 6.42 -2.89
N ASN A 514 -20.90 7.24 -2.26
CA ASN A 514 -19.61 7.65 -2.83
C ASN A 514 -18.60 6.48 -2.88
N ALA A 515 -18.60 5.63 -1.86
CA ALA A 515 -17.75 4.44 -1.84
C ALA A 515 -18.22 3.44 -2.89
N ILE A 516 -19.53 3.19 -3.02
CA ILE A 516 -20.10 2.36 -4.10
C ILE A 516 -19.75 2.91 -5.50
N GLU A 517 -19.77 4.24 -5.70
CA GLU A 517 -19.31 4.86 -6.95
C GLU A 517 -17.80 4.67 -7.19
N ALA A 518 -16.97 4.63 -6.13
CA ALA A 518 -15.54 4.32 -6.22
C ALA A 518 -15.32 2.86 -6.65
N THR A 519 -16.01 1.94 -5.98
CA THR A 519 -16.00 0.51 -6.27
C THR A 519 -16.45 0.23 -7.70
N ALA A 520 -17.53 0.87 -8.15
CA ALA A 520 -18.02 0.75 -9.52
C ALA A 520 -16.98 1.19 -10.57
N ALA A 521 -16.23 2.26 -10.29
CA ALA A 521 -15.14 2.69 -11.16
C ALA A 521 -13.99 1.66 -11.22
N CYS A 522 -13.69 0.98 -10.10
CA CYS A 522 -12.70 -0.10 -10.03
C CYS A 522 -13.14 -1.38 -10.75
N CYS A 523 -14.45 -1.57 -10.96
CA CYS A 523 -15.03 -2.72 -11.64
C CYS A 523 -15.47 -2.39 -13.08
N ASN A 524 -14.85 -1.41 -13.73
CA ASN A 524 -15.24 -1.10 -15.10
C ASN A 524 -14.94 -2.23 -16.09
N ASP A 525 -15.92 -2.51 -16.94
CA ASP A 525 -16.03 -3.67 -17.83
C ASP A 525 -15.93 -5.03 -17.13
N ARG A 526 -16.10 -5.03 -15.80
CA ARG A 526 -16.21 -6.22 -14.97
C ARG A 526 -17.54 -6.23 -14.23
N ALA A 527 -17.90 -7.38 -13.69
CA ALA A 527 -19.06 -7.47 -12.84
C ALA A 527 -18.78 -6.78 -11.49
N LEU A 528 -19.70 -5.90 -11.07
CA LEU A 528 -19.74 -5.41 -9.70
C LEU A 528 -20.67 -6.33 -8.91
N ILE A 529 -20.22 -6.81 -7.76
CA ILE A 529 -20.96 -7.79 -6.96
C ILE A 529 -21.24 -7.19 -5.59
N LEU A 530 -22.53 -7.02 -5.26
CA LEU A 530 -22.99 -6.41 -4.02
C LEU A 530 -23.96 -7.33 -3.26
N ASP A 531 -23.49 -7.82 -2.12
CA ASP A 531 -24.22 -8.69 -1.20
C ASP A 531 -25.15 -7.89 -0.28
N GLU A 532 -26.33 -8.45 -0.02
CA GLU A 532 -27.35 -8.02 0.93
C GLU A 532 -27.91 -6.61 0.73
N ILE A 533 -28.86 -6.42 -0.20
CA ILE A 533 -29.52 -5.11 -0.39
C ILE A 533 -30.25 -4.61 0.87
N GLY A 534 -30.64 -5.47 1.81
CA GLY A 534 -31.29 -5.08 3.06
C GLY A 534 -30.40 -4.18 3.90
N ALA A 535 -29.08 -4.34 3.80
CA ALA A 535 -28.09 -3.52 4.47
C ALA A 535 -27.80 -2.18 3.75
N SER A 536 -28.47 -1.91 2.63
CA SER A 536 -28.31 -0.64 1.91
C SER A 536 -28.68 0.57 2.77
N SER A 537 -27.79 1.56 2.78
CA SER A 537 -27.98 2.81 3.51
C SER A 537 -28.23 3.99 2.55
N GLY A 538 -28.84 5.05 3.08
CA GLY A 538 -29.08 6.28 2.33
C GLY A 538 -30.11 6.13 1.20
N ASP A 539 -29.87 6.81 0.08
CA ASP A 539 -30.80 6.89 -1.06
C ASP A 539 -30.53 5.77 -2.07
N PHE A 540 -31.09 4.58 -1.81
CA PHE A 540 -30.86 3.37 -2.58
C PHE A 540 -31.22 3.55 -4.06
N GLY A 541 -32.37 4.15 -4.34
CA GLY A 541 -32.82 4.39 -5.72
C GLY A 541 -31.90 5.31 -6.51
N GLN A 542 -31.36 6.37 -5.89
CA GLN A 542 -30.36 7.21 -6.57
C GLN A 542 -29.03 6.49 -6.76
N THR A 543 -28.62 5.64 -5.83
CA THR A 543 -27.39 4.83 -5.97
C THR A 543 -27.52 3.87 -7.15
N ILE A 544 -28.62 3.09 -7.23
CA ILE A 544 -28.90 2.23 -8.39
C ILE A 544 -28.92 3.05 -9.68
N TYR A 545 -29.67 4.15 -9.71
CA TYR A 545 -29.75 4.98 -10.91
C TYR A 545 -28.37 5.42 -11.40
N ARG A 546 -27.47 5.82 -10.50
CA ARG A 546 -26.10 6.23 -10.86
C ARG A 546 -25.28 5.05 -11.39
N LEU A 547 -25.35 3.90 -10.72
CA LEU A 547 -24.69 2.68 -11.19
C LEU A 547 -25.11 2.34 -12.63
N MET A 548 -26.41 2.35 -12.91
CA MET A 548 -26.96 2.05 -14.24
C MET A 548 -26.66 3.14 -15.28
N SER A 549 -26.51 4.40 -14.85
CA SER A 549 -26.12 5.50 -15.74
C SER A 549 -24.64 5.48 -16.14
N GLY A 550 -23.80 4.69 -15.45
CA GLY A 550 -22.39 4.55 -15.76
C GLY A 550 -21.50 5.72 -15.36
N ALA A 551 -21.97 6.66 -14.51
CA ALA A 551 -21.16 7.81 -14.13
C ALA A 551 -21.54 8.41 -12.76
N GLY A 552 -20.52 8.76 -11.97
CA GLY A 552 -20.65 9.32 -10.61
C GLY A 552 -21.13 10.76 -10.58
N LYS A 553 -21.13 11.44 -9.44
CA LYS A 553 -21.45 12.88 -9.39
C LYS A 553 -20.29 13.75 -9.90
N ALA A 554 -20.60 14.78 -10.68
CA ALA A 554 -19.64 15.84 -10.98
C ALA A 554 -19.28 16.58 -9.68
N ARG A 555 -18.00 16.95 -9.54
CA ARG A 555 -17.47 17.68 -8.38
C ARG A 555 -16.66 18.86 -8.88
N SER A 556 -16.53 19.89 -8.04
CA SER A 556 -15.60 20.98 -8.32
C SER A 556 -14.20 20.65 -7.79
N THR A 557 -13.16 21.14 -8.44
CA THR A 557 -11.78 21.12 -7.94
C THR A 557 -11.58 22.20 -6.88
N LYS A 558 -10.46 22.13 -6.14
CA LYS A 558 -10.06 23.18 -5.17
C LYS A 558 -9.89 24.57 -5.83
N SER A 559 -9.61 24.60 -7.15
CA SER A 559 -9.49 25.80 -7.97
C SER A 559 -10.82 26.30 -8.55
N GLY A 560 -11.95 25.68 -8.21
CA GLY A 560 -13.28 26.08 -8.69
C GLY A 560 -13.66 25.55 -10.09
N GLY A 561 -12.76 24.81 -10.75
CA GLY A 561 -13.03 24.09 -12.00
C GLY A 561 -13.86 22.82 -11.79
N LEU A 562 -14.17 22.09 -12.87
CA LEU A 562 -14.83 20.77 -12.80
C LEU A 562 -13.79 19.66 -12.65
N ALA A 563 -13.94 18.82 -11.61
CA ALA A 563 -13.10 17.64 -11.41
C ALA A 563 -13.47 16.52 -12.39
N LYS A 564 -12.49 15.68 -12.74
CA LYS A 564 -12.68 14.51 -13.61
C LYS A 564 -13.73 13.59 -12.99
N ARG A 565 -14.79 13.30 -13.75
CA ARG A 565 -15.94 12.52 -13.29
C ARG A 565 -15.61 11.03 -13.39
N ARG A 566 -15.85 10.27 -12.31
CA ARG A 566 -15.78 8.80 -12.37
C ARG A 566 -16.82 8.26 -13.36
N SER A 567 -16.42 7.33 -14.20
CA SER A 567 -17.27 6.65 -15.18
C SER A 567 -17.02 5.16 -15.16
N TRP A 568 -18.01 4.36 -15.54
CA TRP A 568 -17.92 2.90 -15.60
C TRP A 568 -18.96 2.32 -16.55
N ARG A 569 -18.67 1.11 -17.02
CA ARG A 569 -19.57 0.20 -17.73
C ARG A 569 -19.56 -1.10 -16.94
N LEU A 570 -20.70 -1.59 -16.48
CA LEU A 570 -20.71 -2.81 -15.64
C LEU A 570 -22.05 -3.54 -15.72
N LEU A 571 -22.00 -4.83 -15.38
CA LEU A 571 -23.15 -5.57 -14.90
C LEU A 571 -23.07 -5.66 -13.37
N LEU A 572 -24.14 -5.24 -12.70
CA LEU A 572 -24.29 -5.39 -11.26
C LEU A 572 -24.95 -6.75 -10.97
N LEU A 573 -24.32 -7.55 -10.13
CA LEU A 573 -24.95 -8.74 -9.54
C LEU A 573 -25.19 -8.47 -8.06
N SER A 574 -26.41 -8.73 -7.61
CA SER A 574 -26.78 -8.46 -6.23
C SER A 574 -27.77 -9.48 -5.70
N ASN A 575 -27.93 -9.57 -4.39
CA ASN A 575 -28.93 -10.42 -3.76
C ASN A 575 -29.65 -9.74 -2.58
N GLY A 576 -30.73 -10.36 -2.10
CA GLY A 576 -31.44 -9.97 -0.88
C GLY A 576 -32.66 -10.82 -0.60
N GLU A 577 -33.38 -10.48 0.46
CA GLU A 577 -34.64 -11.16 0.80
C GLU A 577 -35.83 -10.67 -0.03
N GLN A 578 -35.84 -9.38 -0.35
CA GLN A 578 -36.93 -8.68 -1.04
C GLN A 578 -36.52 -8.28 -2.46
N LYS A 579 -37.50 -8.01 -3.32
CA LYS A 579 -37.26 -7.47 -4.66
C LYS A 579 -36.72 -6.04 -4.60
N VAL A 580 -36.08 -5.58 -5.68
CA VAL A 580 -35.62 -4.19 -5.80
C VAL A 580 -36.81 -3.22 -5.75
N SER A 581 -37.92 -3.59 -6.38
CA SER A 581 -39.16 -2.78 -6.40
C SER A 581 -39.78 -2.60 -5.00
N GLU A 582 -39.78 -3.66 -4.19
CA GLU A 582 -40.24 -3.66 -2.79
C GLU A 582 -39.34 -2.76 -1.94
N ARG A 583 -38.02 -2.92 -2.07
CA ARG A 583 -37.03 -2.11 -1.34
C ARG A 583 -37.17 -0.61 -1.62
N LEU A 584 -37.52 -0.23 -2.85
CA LEU A 584 -37.74 1.16 -3.21
C LEU A 584 -39.03 1.73 -2.63
N ALA A 585 -40.08 0.91 -2.55
CA ALA A 585 -41.34 1.29 -1.92
C ALA A 585 -41.15 1.60 -0.42
N GLU A 586 -40.34 0.80 0.29
CA GLU A 586 -40.01 1.02 1.71
C GLU A 586 -39.37 2.40 1.97
N GLN A 587 -38.58 2.93 1.04
CA GLN A 587 -37.93 4.24 1.18
C GLN A 587 -38.88 5.43 0.88
N GLY A 588 -40.20 5.20 0.81
CA GLY A 588 -41.19 6.24 0.52
C GLY A 588 -41.09 6.81 -0.89
N ARG A 589 -40.35 6.13 -1.77
CA ARG A 589 -40.25 6.45 -3.20
C ARG A 589 -41.02 5.41 -3.97
N GLY A 590 -42.35 5.59 -4.03
CA GLY A 590 -43.15 4.89 -5.02
C GLY A 590 -42.47 5.01 -6.38
N SER A 591 -42.34 3.88 -7.09
CA SER A 591 -41.87 3.81 -8.47
C SER A 591 -42.49 4.98 -9.25
N LYS A 592 -41.70 6.02 -9.54
CA LYS A 592 -42.13 7.04 -10.49
C LYS A 592 -42.13 6.33 -11.84
N GLY A 593 -43.32 5.97 -12.32
CA GLY A 593 -43.60 5.08 -13.46
C GLY A 593 -42.99 5.51 -14.79
N GLY A 594 -41.67 5.45 -14.87
CA GLY A 594 -40.82 5.83 -16.01
C GLY A 594 -39.32 5.69 -15.70
N GLN A 595 -38.95 5.43 -14.44
CA GLN A 595 -37.59 5.03 -14.05
C GLN A 595 -37.47 3.51 -14.14
N HIS A 596 -37.25 2.97 -15.34
CA HIS A 596 -36.91 1.55 -15.49
C HIS A 596 -35.60 1.28 -14.76
N ILE A 597 -35.69 0.57 -13.64
CA ILE A 597 -34.53 0.06 -12.92
C ILE A 597 -33.98 -1.08 -13.78
N ARG A 598 -32.76 -0.90 -14.30
CA ARG A 598 -32.07 -1.90 -15.14
C ARG A 598 -31.45 -3.04 -14.32
N LEU A 599 -32.03 -3.29 -13.15
CA LEU A 599 -31.64 -4.34 -12.23
C LEU A 599 -32.82 -5.31 -12.18
N ILE A 600 -32.71 -6.40 -12.93
CA ILE A 600 -33.79 -7.36 -13.14
C ILE A 600 -33.88 -8.29 -11.93
N ASP A 601 -35.06 -8.38 -11.33
CA ASP A 601 -35.33 -9.29 -10.20
C ASP A 601 -35.43 -10.75 -10.70
N ILE A 602 -34.60 -11.64 -10.16
CA ILE A 602 -34.57 -13.08 -10.44
C ILE A 602 -34.86 -13.85 -9.15
N PRO A 603 -35.88 -14.73 -9.10
CA PRO A 603 -36.14 -15.56 -7.93
C PRO A 603 -34.99 -16.55 -7.72
N ALA A 604 -34.42 -16.53 -6.51
CA ALA A 604 -33.26 -17.33 -6.13
C ALA A 604 -33.68 -18.60 -5.39
N GLU A 605 -34.33 -19.50 -6.11
CA GLU A 605 -34.81 -20.79 -5.59
C GLU A 605 -33.93 -21.95 -6.05
N ASN A 606 -33.89 -23.04 -5.26
CA ASN A 606 -33.19 -24.28 -5.60
C ASN A 606 -31.73 -24.08 -6.06
N ILE A 607 -31.01 -23.14 -5.43
CA ILE A 607 -29.62 -22.82 -5.75
C ILE A 607 -28.72 -24.05 -5.51
N PHE A 608 -28.96 -24.73 -4.38
CA PHE A 608 -28.31 -25.96 -3.97
C PHE A 608 -29.37 -26.99 -3.57
N SER A 609 -29.06 -28.27 -3.77
CA SER A 609 -29.92 -29.39 -3.34
C SER A 609 -29.84 -29.66 -1.83
N SER A 610 -28.74 -29.24 -1.18
CA SER A 610 -28.50 -29.46 0.25
C SER A 610 -27.58 -28.40 0.86
N ALA A 611 -27.57 -28.30 2.19
CA ALA A 611 -26.64 -27.42 2.91
C ALA A 611 -25.18 -27.88 2.76
N GLN A 612 -24.96 -29.21 2.71
CA GLN A 612 -23.63 -29.80 2.49
C GLN A 612 -23.05 -29.39 1.14
N GLU A 613 -23.87 -29.36 0.09
CA GLU A 613 -23.47 -28.87 -1.24
C GLU A 613 -23.08 -27.38 -1.19
N ALA A 614 -23.86 -26.56 -0.47
CA ALA A 614 -23.56 -25.13 -0.31
C ALA A 614 -22.24 -24.88 0.45
N ASP A 615 -21.94 -25.67 1.48
CA ASP A 615 -20.69 -25.55 2.24
C ASP A 615 -19.47 -26.10 1.49
N ALA A 616 -19.66 -27.18 0.71
CA ALA A 616 -18.64 -27.66 -0.22
C ALA A 616 -18.30 -26.61 -1.29
N ALA A 617 -19.33 -25.96 -1.85
CA ALA A 617 -19.15 -24.86 -2.80
C ALA A 617 -18.36 -23.70 -2.20
N LYS A 618 -18.64 -23.28 -0.96
CA LYS A 618 -17.86 -22.23 -0.27
C LYS A 618 -16.39 -22.61 -0.13
N SER A 619 -16.12 -23.84 0.30
CA SER A 619 -14.76 -24.35 0.50
C SER A 619 -13.98 -24.39 -0.81
N PHE A 620 -14.63 -24.82 -1.89
CA PHE A 620 -14.07 -24.80 -3.25
C PHE A 620 -13.75 -23.38 -3.72
N LEU A 621 -14.69 -22.44 -3.58
CA LEU A 621 -14.55 -21.05 -4.04
C LEU A 621 -13.54 -20.22 -3.23
N GLN A 622 -13.11 -20.70 -2.06
CA GLN A 622 -11.99 -20.11 -1.31
C GLN A 622 -10.63 -20.49 -1.89
N GLN A 623 -10.55 -21.55 -2.68
CA GLN A 623 -9.30 -22.08 -3.21
C GLN A 623 -9.17 -21.87 -4.72
N HIS A 624 -10.28 -21.83 -5.45
CA HIS A 624 -10.30 -21.78 -6.91
C HIS A 624 -11.04 -20.54 -7.42
N TYR A 625 -10.31 -19.56 -7.94
CA TYR A 625 -10.88 -18.29 -8.43
C TYR A 625 -9.89 -17.47 -9.28
N GLY A 626 -10.40 -16.46 -9.99
CA GLY A 626 -9.61 -15.43 -10.70
C GLY A 626 -9.11 -15.82 -12.10
N HIS A 627 -9.44 -17.03 -12.57
CA HIS A 627 -8.90 -17.57 -13.82
C HIS A 627 -9.79 -17.30 -15.05
N ALA A 628 -11.10 -17.43 -14.88
CA ALA A 628 -12.03 -17.44 -16.01
C ALA A 628 -12.19 -16.08 -16.69
N GLY A 629 -12.19 -14.99 -15.93
CA GLY A 629 -12.29 -13.62 -16.44
C GLY A 629 -11.15 -13.28 -17.40
N PRO A 630 -9.87 -13.37 -16.99
CA PRO A 630 -8.73 -13.16 -17.88
C PRO A 630 -8.73 -14.08 -19.11
N ALA A 631 -9.06 -15.37 -18.95
CA ALA A 631 -9.16 -16.30 -20.06
C ALA A 631 -10.24 -15.88 -21.08
N PHE A 632 -11.41 -15.46 -20.61
CA PHE A 632 -12.48 -14.99 -21.46
C PHE A 632 -12.14 -13.67 -22.16
N VAL A 633 -11.43 -12.75 -21.48
CA VAL A 633 -10.93 -11.51 -22.11
C VAL A 633 -10.00 -11.83 -23.28
N ARG A 634 -9.04 -12.75 -23.12
CA ARG A 634 -8.15 -13.19 -24.22
C ARG A 634 -8.96 -13.72 -25.40
N TRP A 635 -9.92 -14.61 -25.13
CA TRP A 635 -10.82 -15.11 -26.16
C TRP A 635 -11.62 -13.99 -26.85
N VAL A 636 -12.13 -13.01 -26.10
CA VAL A 636 -12.85 -11.85 -26.68
C VAL A 636 -11.96 -11.03 -27.61
N ILE A 637 -10.68 -10.83 -27.24
CA ILE A 637 -9.71 -10.14 -28.10
C ILE A 637 -9.47 -10.93 -29.39
N GLU A 638 -9.29 -12.26 -29.30
CA GLU A 638 -9.10 -13.13 -30.47
C GLU A 638 -10.30 -13.10 -31.44
N GLN A 639 -11.53 -12.97 -30.92
CA GLN A 639 -12.70 -12.86 -31.79
C GLN A 639 -12.80 -11.51 -32.52
N GLY A 640 -12.19 -10.44 -31.99
CA GLY A 640 -12.24 -9.10 -32.59
C GLY A 640 -13.66 -8.59 -32.86
N ASP A 641 -13.88 -8.05 -34.07
CA ASP A 641 -15.16 -7.47 -34.50
C ASP A 641 -16.29 -8.51 -34.67
N ALA A 642 -15.97 -9.81 -34.78
CA ALA A 642 -16.97 -10.86 -34.94
C ALA A 642 -17.95 -10.92 -33.75
N ILE A 643 -17.54 -10.51 -32.54
CA ILE A 643 -18.44 -10.39 -31.38
C ILE A 643 -19.53 -9.35 -31.63
N ARG A 644 -19.15 -8.19 -32.18
CA ARG A 644 -20.09 -7.11 -32.46
C ARG A 644 -21.07 -7.51 -33.56
N GLU A 645 -20.59 -8.21 -34.58
CA GLU A 645 -21.44 -8.73 -35.66
C GLU A 645 -22.43 -9.78 -35.15
N ARG A 646 -21.96 -10.75 -34.33
CA ARG A 646 -22.84 -11.74 -33.69
C ARG A 646 -23.88 -11.07 -32.79
N TRP A 647 -23.49 -10.03 -32.05
CA TRP A 647 -24.43 -9.26 -31.24
C TRP A 647 -25.49 -8.56 -32.09
N HIS A 648 -25.09 -7.88 -33.17
CA HIS A 648 -26.05 -7.20 -34.06
C HIS A 648 -27.01 -8.16 -34.74
N ALA A 649 -26.51 -9.33 -35.16
CA ALA A 649 -27.36 -10.39 -35.70
C ALA A 649 -28.38 -10.88 -34.65
N PHE A 650 -27.92 -11.13 -33.42
CA PHE A 650 -28.77 -11.53 -32.32
C PHE A 650 -29.80 -10.45 -31.93
N ASP A 651 -29.39 -9.18 -31.84
CA ASP A 651 -30.24 -8.02 -31.53
C ASP A 651 -31.36 -7.89 -32.58
N ALA A 652 -30.99 -7.93 -33.86
CA ALA A 652 -31.96 -7.87 -34.96
C ALA A 652 -32.96 -9.03 -34.96
N GLU A 653 -32.52 -10.26 -34.69
CA GLU A 653 -33.37 -11.45 -34.66
C GLU A 653 -34.28 -11.48 -33.41
N THR A 654 -33.79 -10.97 -32.29
CA THR A 654 -34.40 -11.16 -30.97
C THR A 654 -35.24 -9.98 -30.50
N ILE A 655 -34.69 -8.78 -30.65
CA ILE A 655 -35.19 -7.54 -30.06
C ILE A 655 -35.96 -6.75 -31.12
N GLY A 656 -35.61 -6.94 -32.40
CA GLY A 656 -36.22 -6.27 -33.55
C GLY A 656 -35.44 -5.01 -33.95
N LYS A 657 -35.76 -4.43 -35.12
CA LYS A 657 -35.15 -3.17 -35.56
C LYS A 657 -35.63 -2.03 -34.66
N ALA A 658 -34.72 -1.13 -34.31
CA ALA A 658 -35.08 0.16 -33.72
C ALA A 658 -35.83 0.99 -34.79
N ASP A 659 -37.08 1.36 -34.51
CA ASP A 659 -37.84 2.33 -35.31
C ASP A 659 -37.28 3.75 -35.18
#